data_AF-A0A8C0VBM8-F1
#
_entry.id   AF-A0A8C0VBM8-F1
#
_cell.length_a   1.000
_cell.length_b   1.000
_cell.length_c   1.000
_cell.angle_alpha   90.00
_cell.angle_beta   90.00
_cell.angle_gamma   90.00
#
_symmetry.space_group_name_H-M   'P 1'
#
loop_
_entity.id
_entity.type
_entity.pdbx_description
1 polymer ?
#
loop_
_entity_poly.entity_id
_entity_poly.type
_entity_poly.pdbx_seq_one_letter_code
_entity_poly.pdbx_strand_id
1 'polypeptide(L)'
;MAGTTQKGRCDTVFNLMKRGCQSDLVENPMVHVTIPSDHETNTQVTPGKVSVQLRPGSEVNFMLKVRPLEKYPVDLYYLVDVSASMHNNIEKLNSVGFALSKKMENISLDFRLGFGSYVDKTVSPYISIHPGRIHNQCSDYNLDCMPPHGYIHVLSLTDNIAEFRNAVNKQKISGNIDTPEGGFDAMLQAAVCQSHIGWRKEAKRLLLVMTDQTSHLALDSKLAGIVIPHDGNCHLKDNVYVKATSMEHPSLGQLSEKLIDNNINVIFAVQGSQFHWYKDLLPLLPGTVARQIESQAANLNDLVVEAYQKLISEVKIQVDNQIQGLHFNITAICPDGSKKTGMEGCKNVGYNKEVLFNVSITMKGCHTTGGRKYAILKPIGFNETAIVNVQQSCACQYGDSTGHKRVWADETSDSKQSPCSDNNCSSNRDTLPSEKCRQHQGQPICSGQGNCIEGKCFCHKNKLGKVYGKYCEMDDFSCPYHQGNLCSGNGECEGGKCKCFAGWEGDRCECSSQSAKQCLNSKGQICSGRGKCVCGKCECTDPRSFGRFCEYCPTCNKGCEENWNCVQCYHSNNVSQVILDQCTTSCSYLLHYIDNTSDCFSGRNYFRVFSIIVIVTFLIGLLVVLIIRQIILQGSSNKIKSSSDYRVSATKKDKMFLPTVCTRTVTYRRDKPEEINIDISKLRLNETFKCEF
;
A
#
# COMPACT_ATOMS: atom_id res chain seq x y z
N MET A 1 -27.19 -65.44 -8.37
CA MET A 1 -26.83 -64.50 -9.45
C MET A 1 -26.25 -63.24 -8.81
N ALA A 2 -24.95 -63.01 -8.98
CA ALA A 2 -24.25 -61.87 -8.41
C ALA A 2 -24.62 -60.59 -9.19
N GLY A 3 -25.00 -59.54 -8.46
CA GLY A 3 -25.34 -58.24 -9.02
C GLY A 3 -24.16 -57.61 -9.75
N THR A 4 -24.33 -57.38 -11.04
CA THR A 4 -23.42 -56.58 -11.87
C THR A 4 -23.49 -55.13 -11.44
N THR A 5 -22.65 -54.73 -10.49
CA THR A 5 -22.35 -53.33 -10.22
C THR A 5 -21.66 -52.75 -11.45
N GLN A 6 -22.21 -51.67 -11.98
CA GLN A 6 -21.68 -50.90 -13.11
C GLN A 6 -20.22 -50.55 -12.81
N LYS A 7 -19.28 -51.18 -13.53
CA LYS A 7 -17.83 -50.96 -13.34
C LYS A 7 -17.46 -49.59 -13.92
N GLY A 8 -17.16 -48.62 -13.06
CA GLY A 8 -16.65 -47.31 -13.48
C GLY A 8 -15.30 -47.43 -14.20
N ARG A 9 -15.12 -46.68 -15.30
CA ARG A 9 -13.87 -46.61 -16.08
C ARG A 9 -12.77 -45.77 -15.41
N CYS A 10 -13.15 -44.82 -14.56
CA CYS A 10 -12.22 -44.03 -13.76
C CYS A 10 -12.18 -44.59 -12.33
N ASP A 11 -10.99 -45.00 -11.88
CA ASP A 11 -10.77 -45.50 -10.53
C ASP A 11 -9.28 -45.35 -10.17
N THR A 12 -8.89 -45.67 -8.95
CA THR A 12 -7.48 -45.75 -8.54
C THR A 12 -6.73 -46.79 -9.36
N VAL A 13 -5.43 -46.55 -9.61
CA VAL A 13 -4.56 -47.48 -10.36
C VAL A 13 -4.65 -48.91 -9.82
N PHE A 14 -4.65 -49.06 -8.49
CA PHE A 14 -4.77 -50.36 -7.82
C PHE A 14 -6.08 -51.08 -8.17
N ASN A 15 -7.22 -50.37 -8.12
CA ASN A 15 -8.52 -50.96 -8.44
C ASN A 15 -8.65 -51.29 -9.93
N LEU A 16 -8.10 -50.46 -10.82
CA LEU A 16 -8.09 -50.73 -12.26
C LEU A 16 -7.27 -51.98 -12.58
N MET A 17 -6.08 -52.11 -12.00
CA MET A 17 -5.23 -53.30 -12.15
C MET A 17 -5.90 -54.56 -11.58
N LYS A 18 -6.49 -54.47 -10.37
CA LYS A 18 -7.23 -55.59 -9.76
C LYS A 18 -8.42 -56.03 -10.61
N ARG A 19 -8.98 -55.14 -11.43
CA ARG A 19 -10.09 -55.42 -12.36
C ARG A 19 -9.62 -55.94 -13.73
N GLY A 20 -8.31 -56.09 -13.94
CA GLY A 20 -7.73 -56.61 -15.18
C GLY A 20 -7.38 -55.55 -16.22
N CYS A 21 -7.34 -54.26 -15.86
CA CYS A 21 -6.79 -53.23 -16.75
C CYS A 21 -5.28 -53.39 -16.87
N GLN A 22 -4.76 -53.50 -18.10
CA GLN A 22 -3.32 -53.59 -18.33
C GLN A 22 -2.63 -52.27 -18.00
N SER A 23 -1.40 -52.35 -17.48
CA SER A 23 -0.67 -51.18 -16.96
C SER A 23 -0.39 -50.10 -18.00
N ASP A 24 -0.19 -50.49 -19.25
CA ASP A 24 0.02 -49.63 -20.42
C ASP A 24 -1.24 -48.87 -20.86
N LEU A 25 -2.42 -49.35 -20.46
CA LEU A 25 -3.71 -48.69 -20.71
C LEU A 25 -4.15 -47.79 -19.55
N VAL A 26 -3.44 -47.82 -18.41
CA VAL A 26 -3.76 -46.98 -17.26
C VAL A 26 -3.07 -45.63 -17.41
N GLU A 27 -3.86 -44.60 -17.71
CA GLU A 27 -3.39 -43.23 -17.72
C GLU A 27 -3.36 -42.63 -16.31
N ASN A 28 -2.16 -42.39 -15.79
CA ASN A 28 -1.94 -41.76 -14.49
C ASN A 28 -0.74 -40.80 -14.60
N PRO A 29 -0.95 -39.56 -15.09
CA PRO A 29 0.13 -38.59 -15.25
C PRO A 29 0.79 -38.34 -13.90
N MET A 30 2.10 -38.59 -13.82
CA MET A 30 2.85 -38.44 -12.58
C MET A 30 3.19 -36.97 -12.31
N VAL A 31 3.12 -36.62 -11.05
CA VAL A 31 3.52 -35.31 -10.54
C VAL A 31 4.97 -35.42 -10.15
N HIS A 32 5.84 -34.60 -10.74
CA HIS A 32 7.26 -34.66 -10.44
C HIS A 32 7.92 -33.29 -10.54
N VAL A 33 9.00 -33.12 -9.77
CA VAL A 33 9.84 -31.94 -9.76
C VAL A 33 11.22 -32.35 -10.27
N THR A 34 11.68 -31.69 -11.31
CA THR A 34 13.00 -31.88 -11.90
C THR A 34 13.83 -30.63 -11.67
N ILE A 35 14.91 -30.77 -10.92
CA ILE A 35 15.90 -29.73 -10.74
C ILE A 35 17.06 -30.09 -11.68
N PRO A 36 17.33 -29.30 -12.73
CA PRO A 36 18.47 -29.54 -13.61
C PRO A 36 19.75 -29.63 -12.78
N SER A 37 20.57 -30.65 -13.05
CA SER A 37 21.90 -30.79 -12.44
C SER A 37 22.91 -29.78 -13.00
N ASP A 38 22.51 -28.96 -13.98
CA ASP A 38 23.38 -27.96 -14.55
C ASP A 38 23.87 -27.03 -13.46
N HIS A 39 25.20 -26.92 -13.39
CA HIS A 39 25.95 -25.91 -12.65
C HIS A 39 25.64 -24.51 -13.20
N GLU A 40 24.37 -24.10 -13.23
CA GLU A 40 24.06 -22.68 -13.33
C GLU A 40 24.61 -22.03 -12.07
N THR A 41 25.63 -21.22 -12.29
CA THR A 41 26.50 -20.54 -11.34
C THR A 41 25.76 -19.44 -10.57
N ASN A 42 24.54 -19.73 -10.10
CA ASN A 42 23.89 -18.87 -9.14
C ASN A 42 24.57 -19.08 -7.78
N THR A 43 25.31 -18.06 -7.36
CA THR A 43 26.11 -18.05 -6.14
C THR A 43 25.27 -17.78 -4.89
N GLN A 44 24.10 -17.16 -5.07
CA GLN A 44 23.20 -16.71 -4.01
C GLN A 44 21.87 -17.43 -4.01
N VAL A 45 21.33 -17.83 -5.17
CA VAL A 45 19.98 -18.40 -5.30
C VAL A 45 20.00 -19.79 -5.95
N THR A 46 19.75 -20.83 -5.16
CA THR A 46 19.87 -22.21 -5.63
C THR A 46 18.62 -23.03 -5.30
N PRO A 47 18.01 -23.74 -6.27
CA PRO A 47 18.39 -23.83 -7.68
C PRO A 47 17.97 -22.60 -8.51
N GLY A 48 18.70 -22.30 -9.58
CA GLY A 48 18.36 -21.23 -10.53
C GLY A 48 17.23 -21.58 -11.49
N LYS A 49 17.02 -22.87 -11.76
CA LYS A 49 15.93 -23.38 -12.60
C LYS A 49 15.26 -24.58 -11.95
N VAL A 50 13.94 -24.65 -12.08
CA VAL A 50 13.12 -25.77 -11.60
C VAL A 50 12.08 -26.07 -12.66
N SER A 51 11.88 -27.35 -13.00
CA SER A 51 10.80 -27.79 -13.87
C SER A 51 9.81 -28.62 -13.07
N VAL A 52 8.53 -28.27 -13.12
CA VAL A 52 7.46 -28.96 -12.39
C VAL A 52 6.41 -29.48 -13.37
N GLN A 53 6.04 -30.74 -13.22
CA GLN A 53 4.91 -31.34 -13.93
C GLN A 53 3.75 -31.55 -12.95
N LEU A 54 2.60 -30.95 -13.27
CA LEU A 54 1.42 -30.91 -12.41
C LEU A 54 0.18 -31.45 -13.12
N ARG A 55 -0.75 -32.03 -12.35
CA ARG A 55 -2.09 -32.44 -12.78
C ARG A 55 -3.18 -31.79 -11.90
N PRO A 56 -4.44 -31.70 -12.33
CA PRO A 56 -5.49 -31.06 -11.53
C PRO A 56 -5.60 -31.65 -10.12
N GLY A 57 -5.72 -30.78 -9.12
CA GLY A 57 -5.81 -31.16 -7.70
C GLY A 57 -4.48 -31.60 -7.06
N SER A 58 -3.35 -31.50 -7.77
CA SER A 58 -2.04 -31.86 -7.21
C SER A 58 -1.29 -30.69 -6.59
N GLU A 59 -0.40 -31.02 -5.66
CA GLU A 59 0.54 -30.13 -4.99
C GLU A 59 1.96 -30.67 -5.14
N VAL A 60 2.92 -29.79 -5.41
CA VAL A 60 4.35 -30.08 -5.34
C VAL A 60 5.05 -29.08 -4.45
N ASN A 61 6.15 -29.50 -3.85
CA ASN A 61 7.04 -28.61 -3.12
C ASN A 61 8.50 -28.79 -3.55
N PHE A 62 9.27 -27.72 -3.42
CA PHE A 62 10.73 -27.77 -3.53
C PHE A 62 11.38 -26.73 -2.62
N MET A 63 12.65 -26.97 -2.32
CA MET A 63 13.44 -26.09 -1.47
C MET A 63 14.27 -25.13 -2.33
N LEU A 64 14.07 -23.84 -2.11
CA LEU A 64 14.89 -22.77 -2.65
C LEU A 64 15.80 -22.21 -1.56
N LYS A 65 17.10 -22.13 -1.83
CA LYS A 65 18.11 -21.60 -0.92
C LYS A 65 18.52 -20.21 -1.36
N VAL A 66 18.55 -19.27 -0.42
CA VAL A 66 19.03 -17.91 -0.65
C VAL A 66 20.15 -17.60 0.33
N ARG A 67 21.30 -17.15 -0.17
CA ARG A 67 22.50 -16.83 0.62
C ARG A 67 22.93 -15.37 0.40
N PRO A 68 22.81 -14.50 1.41
CA PRO A 68 23.36 -13.15 1.37
C PRO A 68 24.90 -13.18 1.34
N LEU A 69 25.52 -12.39 0.45
CA LEU A 69 26.97 -12.23 0.39
C LEU A 69 27.45 -11.20 1.43
N GLU A 70 28.68 -11.36 1.90
CA GLU A 70 29.29 -10.52 2.95
C GLU A 70 29.60 -9.08 2.49
N LYS A 71 29.94 -8.88 1.21
CA LYS A 71 30.40 -7.59 0.68
C LYS A 71 29.76 -7.31 -0.69
N TYR A 72 28.46 -7.03 -0.65
CA TYR A 72 27.68 -6.74 -1.85
C TYR A 72 28.00 -5.33 -2.39
N PRO A 73 28.10 -5.12 -3.73
CA PRO A 73 28.25 -3.78 -4.29
C PRO A 73 27.05 -2.90 -3.94
N VAL A 74 27.27 -1.62 -3.69
CA VAL A 74 26.20 -0.69 -3.29
C VAL A 74 26.23 0.55 -4.15
N ASP A 75 25.06 0.90 -4.68
CA ASP A 75 24.82 2.15 -5.38
C ASP A 75 23.91 3.01 -4.49
N LEU A 76 24.37 4.20 -4.09
CA LEU A 76 23.62 5.15 -3.30
C LEU A 76 23.40 6.44 -4.10
N TYR A 77 22.15 6.71 -4.45
CA TYR A 77 21.77 7.93 -5.14
C TYR A 77 21.12 8.91 -4.16
N TYR A 78 21.73 10.07 -3.98
CA TYR A 78 21.19 11.17 -3.19
C TYR A 78 20.16 11.94 -4.02
N LEU A 79 18.92 11.96 -3.56
CA LEU A 79 17.85 12.74 -4.13
C LEU A 79 17.42 13.79 -3.12
N VAL A 80 17.83 15.04 -3.36
CA VAL A 80 17.78 16.09 -2.34
C VAL A 80 16.84 17.20 -2.76
N ASP A 81 15.93 17.54 -1.87
CA ASP A 81 15.13 18.74 -1.90
C ASP A 81 16.06 19.97 -1.77
N VAL A 82 16.03 20.84 -2.79
CA VAL A 82 16.84 22.07 -2.83
C VAL A 82 16.00 23.33 -2.68
N SER A 83 14.81 23.22 -2.10
CA SER A 83 14.02 24.37 -1.65
C SER A 83 14.80 25.25 -0.66
N ALA A 84 14.33 26.47 -0.46
CA ALA A 84 15.02 27.45 0.37
C ALA A 84 15.15 27.02 1.85
N SER A 85 14.21 26.22 2.37
CA SER A 85 14.24 25.69 3.74
C SER A 85 15.38 24.69 3.96
N MET A 86 15.82 24.02 2.90
CA MET A 86 16.89 23.01 2.94
C MET A 86 18.31 23.60 2.90
N HIS A 87 18.46 24.93 2.87
CA HIS A 87 19.75 25.63 2.76
C HIS A 87 20.83 25.08 3.73
N ASN A 88 20.51 25.04 5.02
CA ASN A 88 21.44 24.59 6.06
C ASN A 88 21.86 23.11 5.89
N ASN A 89 20.95 22.27 5.38
CA ASN A 89 21.19 20.85 5.17
C ASN A 89 22.12 20.62 3.97
N ILE A 90 21.96 21.42 2.91
CA ILE A 90 22.80 21.35 1.70
C ILE A 90 24.23 21.76 1.99
N GLU A 91 24.45 22.85 2.75
CA GLU A 91 25.80 23.28 3.14
C GLU A 91 26.56 22.16 3.87
N LYS A 92 25.85 21.44 4.76
CA LYS A 92 26.44 20.36 5.55
C LYS A 92 26.58 19.04 4.79
N LEU A 93 25.80 18.85 3.72
CA LEU A 93 25.75 17.62 2.93
C LEU A 93 27.13 17.22 2.37
N ASN A 94 27.99 18.19 2.04
CA ASN A 94 29.36 17.90 1.60
C ASN A 94 30.17 17.14 2.65
N SER A 95 30.10 17.59 3.90
CA SER A 95 30.83 16.96 5.00
C SER A 95 30.22 15.62 5.40
N VAL A 96 28.88 15.54 5.38
CA VAL A 96 28.12 14.34 5.74
C VAL A 96 28.29 13.25 4.69
N GLY A 97 28.16 13.58 3.40
CA GLY A 97 28.35 12.65 2.29
C GLY A 97 29.75 12.04 2.25
N PHE A 98 30.79 12.83 2.56
CA PHE A 98 32.16 12.31 2.68
C PHE A 98 32.35 11.38 3.89
N ALA A 99 31.74 11.72 5.03
CA ALA A 99 31.78 10.85 6.20
C ALA A 99 31.00 9.55 5.97
N LEU A 100 29.88 9.60 5.24
CA LEU A 100 29.14 8.41 4.83
C LEU A 100 29.98 7.54 3.90
N SER A 101 30.63 8.13 2.88
CA SER A 101 31.42 7.35 1.92
C SER A 101 32.53 6.56 2.62
N LYS A 102 33.24 7.18 3.58
CA LYS A 102 34.22 6.50 4.42
C LYS A 102 33.63 5.41 5.30
N LYS A 103 32.44 5.62 5.89
CA LYS A 103 31.75 4.57 6.67
C LYS A 103 31.34 3.41 5.77
N MET A 104 30.91 3.69 4.54
CA MET A 104 30.47 2.67 3.58
C MET A 104 31.64 1.86 2.99
N GLU A 105 32.84 2.44 2.84
CA GLU A 105 34.06 1.70 2.47
C GLU A 105 34.40 0.56 3.44
N ASN A 106 34.07 0.71 4.73
CA ASN A 106 34.25 -0.35 5.72
C ASN A 106 33.20 -1.47 5.62
N ILE A 107 32.09 -1.22 4.92
CA ILE A 107 30.92 -2.10 4.86
C ILE A 107 30.81 -2.81 3.50
N SER A 108 31.13 -2.11 2.41
CA SER A 108 31.16 -2.63 1.05
C SER A 108 32.49 -2.29 0.38
N LEU A 109 33.05 -3.24 -0.36
CA LEU A 109 34.28 -3.03 -1.14
C LEU A 109 34.04 -2.27 -2.44
N ASP A 110 32.79 -2.09 -2.84
CA ASP A 110 32.43 -1.54 -4.14
C ASP A 110 31.20 -0.64 -4.02
N PHE A 111 31.47 0.65 -3.76
CA PHE A 111 30.48 1.67 -3.43
C PHE A 111 30.48 2.80 -4.46
N ARG A 112 29.30 3.15 -4.99
CA ARG A 112 29.11 4.30 -5.88
C ARG A 112 28.09 5.27 -5.34
N LEU A 113 28.32 6.55 -5.63
CA LEU A 113 27.50 7.68 -5.21
C LEU A 113 27.00 8.46 -6.42
N GLY A 114 25.74 8.87 -6.38
CA GLY A 114 25.11 9.75 -7.36
C GLY A 114 24.35 10.87 -6.68
N PHE A 115 24.00 11.92 -7.43
CA PHE A 115 23.34 13.10 -6.89
C PHE A 115 22.30 13.66 -7.86
N GLY A 116 21.12 14.02 -7.36
CA GLY A 116 20.08 14.76 -8.06
C GLY A 116 19.35 15.71 -7.12
N SER A 117 18.82 16.79 -7.70
CA SER A 117 18.08 17.82 -7.00
C SER A 117 16.65 17.92 -7.50
N TYR A 118 15.73 18.30 -6.63
CA TYR A 118 14.36 18.60 -6.99
C TYR A 118 13.80 19.76 -6.17
N VAL A 119 12.79 20.41 -6.72
CA VAL A 119 11.94 21.40 -6.04
C VAL A 119 10.51 21.02 -6.36
N ASP A 120 9.92 21.62 -7.39
CA ASP A 120 8.57 21.31 -7.83
C ASP A 120 8.32 21.71 -9.30
N LYS A 121 7.13 21.41 -9.81
CA LYS A 121 6.70 21.71 -11.18
C LYS A 121 6.79 23.21 -11.45
N THR A 122 7.39 23.57 -12.58
CA THR A 122 7.69 24.95 -12.94
C THR A 122 6.50 25.68 -13.59
N VAL A 123 5.32 25.53 -13.01
CA VAL A 123 4.07 26.15 -13.47
C VAL A 123 3.30 26.74 -12.29
N SER A 124 2.43 27.71 -12.56
CA SER A 124 1.49 28.21 -11.56
C SER A 124 0.47 27.12 -11.20
N PRO A 125 0.09 26.95 -9.92
CA PRO A 125 0.37 27.82 -8.76
C PRO A 125 1.64 27.47 -7.94
N TYR A 126 2.41 26.44 -8.30
CA TYR A 126 3.58 25.99 -7.52
C TYR A 126 4.70 27.03 -7.46
N ILE A 127 4.87 27.82 -8.53
CA ILE A 127 5.88 28.88 -8.61
C ILE A 127 5.27 30.24 -8.93
N SER A 128 6.03 31.31 -8.64
CA SER A 128 5.67 32.64 -9.10
C SER A 128 6.02 32.80 -10.58
N ILE A 129 5.00 33.07 -11.40
CA ILE A 129 5.18 33.43 -12.82
C ILE A 129 5.38 34.93 -13.02
N HIS A 130 5.51 35.72 -11.94
CA HIS A 130 5.79 37.14 -12.05
C HIS A 130 7.17 37.36 -12.69
N PRO A 131 7.34 38.25 -13.69
CA PRO A 131 8.60 38.42 -14.41
C PRO A 131 9.81 38.71 -13.51
N GLY A 132 9.60 39.42 -12.40
CA GLY A 132 10.65 39.69 -11.41
C GLY A 132 11.06 38.49 -10.53
N ARG A 133 10.30 37.38 -10.55
CA ARG A 133 10.54 36.19 -9.72
C ARG A 133 10.81 34.92 -10.51
N ILE A 134 10.48 34.89 -11.81
CA ILE A 134 10.61 33.68 -12.64
C ILE A 134 12.05 33.15 -12.71
N HIS A 135 13.04 34.04 -12.64
CA HIS A 135 14.47 33.68 -12.64
C HIS A 135 15.04 33.50 -11.23
N ASN A 136 14.42 34.08 -10.22
CA ASN A 136 14.83 33.99 -8.82
C ASN A 136 13.59 34.10 -7.92
N GLN A 137 13.10 32.95 -7.44
CA GLN A 137 11.90 32.89 -6.57
C GLN A 137 12.18 33.44 -5.17
N CYS A 138 13.45 33.59 -4.81
CA CYS A 138 13.92 34.03 -3.50
C CYS A 138 14.20 35.53 -3.44
N SER A 139 13.79 36.29 -4.46
CA SER A 139 14.07 37.73 -4.61
C SER A 139 13.62 38.56 -3.40
N ASP A 140 12.51 38.19 -2.76
CA ASP A 140 11.96 38.90 -1.59
C ASP A 140 12.85 38.82 -0.36
N TYR A 141 13.69 37.79 -0.29
CA TYR A 141 14.57 37.51 0.84
C TYR A 141 16.01 37.99 0.60
N ASN A 142 16.26 38.72 -0.49
CA ASN A 142 17.61 39.13 -0.94
C ASN A 142 18.58 37.96 -1.09
N LEU A 143 18.07 36.78 -1.45
CA LEU A 143 18.86 35.57 -1.70
C LEU A 143 18.97 35.32 -3.21
N ASP A 144 20.16 34.97 -3.68
CA ASP A 144 20.39 34.50 -5.05
C ASP A 144 20.15 32.98 -5.11
N CYS A 145 19.05 32.57 -5.73
CA CYS A 145 18.67 31.16 -5.86
C CYS A 145 18.50 30.75 -7.33
N MET A 146 18.67 29.45 -7.60
CA MET A 146 18.50 28.92 -8.96
C MET A 146 17.05 29.09 -9.43
N PRO A 147 16.82 29.22 -10.75
CA PRO A 147 15.50 29.11 -11.31
C PRO A 147 14.79 27.84 -10.82
N PRO A 148 13.46 27.89 -10.61
CA PRO A 148 12.70 26.72 -10.18
C PRO A 148 12.83 25.61 -11.21
N HIS A 149 12.84 24.37 -10.74
CA HIS A 149 12.93 23.17 -11.56
C HIS A 149 12.21 22.00 -10.89
N GLY A 150 11.65 21.09 -11.69
CA GLY A 150 11.03 19.87 -11.17
C GLY A 150 12.09 18.91 -10.64
N TYR A 151 12.83 18.26 -11.54
CA TYR A 151 13.92 17.35 -11.19
C TYR A 151 15.10 17.54 -12.14
N ILE A 152 16.30 17.57 -11.56
CA ILE A 152 17.57 17.61 -12.27
C ILE A 152 18.45 16.46 -11.78
N HIS A 153 18.86 15.61 -12.71
CA HIS A 153 19.96 14.69 -12.50
C HIS A 153 21.28 15.48 -12.57
N VAL A 154 22.12 15.38 -11.55
CA VAL A 154 23.35 16.20 -11.49
C VAL A 154 24.59 15.34 -11.72
N LEU A 155 24.64 14.18 -11.07
CA LEU A 155 25.79 13.29 -11.10
C LEU A 155 25.34 11.83 -11.19
N SER A 156 25.79 11.16 -12.25
CA SER A 156 25.67 9.71 -12.43
C SER A 156 26.47 8.96 -11.37
N LEU A 157 26.05 7.73 -11.06
CA LEU A 157 26.70 6.89 -10.06
C LEU A 157 28.18 6.67 -10.39
N THR A 158 29.06 7.18 -9.53
CA THR A 158 30.52 7.16 -9.67
C THR A 158 31.18 6.73 -8.36
N ASP A 159 32.36 6.12 -8.43
CA ASP A 159 33.23 5.85 -7.29
C ASP A 159 34.12 7.07 -6.94
N ASN A 160 34.13 8.10 -7.79
CA ASN A 160 34.91 9.31 -7.58
C ASN A 160 34.23 10.27 -6.58
N ILE A 161 34.62 10.15 -5.30
CA ILE A 161 34.12 11.01 -4.21
C ILE A 161 34.40 12.51 -4.45
N ALA A 162 35.47 12.86 -5.18
CA ALA A 162 35.78 14.25 -5.47
C ALA A 162 34.76 14.86 -6.45
N GLU A 163 34.29 14.10 -7.44
CA GLU A 163 33.22 14.52 -8.34
C GLU A 163 31.90 14.73 -7.59
N PHE A 164 31.55 13.81 -6.68
CA PHE A 164 30.39 13.97 -5.81
C PHE A 164 30.45 15.27 -5.00
N ARG A 165 31.58 15.54 -4.34
CA ARG A 165 31.76 16.77 -3.57
C ARG A 165 31.66 18.01 -4.43
N ASN A 166 32.23 17.98 -5.64
CA ASN A 166 32.15 19.09 -6.57
C ASN A 166 30.72 19.31 -7.08
N ALA A 167 29.95 18.24 -7.31
CA ALA A 167 28.55 18.31 -7.72
C ALA A 167 27.67 18.93 -6.63
N VAL A 168 27.85 18.52 -5.37
CA VAL A 168 27.11 19.05 -4.21
C VAL A 168 27.51 20.49 -3.90
N ASN A 169 28.80 20.83 -3.90
CA ASN A 169 29.29 22.21 -3.69
C ASN A 169 28.76 23.22 -4.71
N LYS A 170 28.46 22.78 -5.93
CA LYS A 170 27.91 23.65 -6.98
C LYS A 170 26.40 23.85 -6.87
N GLN A 171 25.72 23.09 -6.02
CA GLN A 171 24.28 23.26 -5.83
C GLN A 171 24.00 24.55 -5.10
N LYS A 172 23.03 25.28 -5.62
CA LYS A 172 22.40 26.42 -4.95
C LYS A 172 20.97 26.03 -4.62
N ILE A 173 20.43 26.66 -3.58
CA ILE A 173 19.00 26.59 -3.28
C ILE A 173 18.18 27.13 -4.46
N SER A 174 16.92 26.76 -4.51
CA SER A 174 15.89 27.31 -5.38
C SER A 174 14.65 27.61 -4.53
N GLY A 175 13.51 27.88 -5.15
CA GLY A 175 12.29 28.19 -4.41
C GLY A 175 11.02 27.88 -5.19
N ASN A 176 9.96 27.68 -4.42
CA ASN A 176 8.57 27.47 -4.79
C ASN A 176 7.68 28.37 -3.89
N ILE A 177 6.38 28.38 -4.16
CA ILE A 177 5.41 29.18 -3.41
C ILE A 177 4.69 28.34 -2.36
N ASP A 178 4.22 27.17 -2.75
CA ASP A 178 3.46 26.30 -1.88
C ASP A 178 4.38 25.41 -1.04
N THR A 179 3.78 24.57 -0.21
CA THR A 179 4.52 23.80 0.81
C THR A 179 4.87 22.39 0.37
N PRO A 180 3.98 21.63 -0.30
CA PRO A 180 4.39 20.33 -0.83
C PRO A 180 5.35 20.49 -2.01
N GLU A 181 6.20 19.48 -2.22
CA GLU A 181 7.26 19.50 -3.23
C GLU A 181 7.04 18.39 -4.28
N GLY A 182 7.77 18.47 -5.40
CA GLY A 182 7.73 17.51 -6.51
C GLY A 182 8.56 16.23 -6.28
N GLY A 183 8.75 15.80 -5.03
CA GLY A 183 9.66 14.70 -4.68
C GLY A 183 9.36 13.37 -5.37
N PHE A 184 8.08 13.03 -5.55
CA PHE A 184 7.68 11.77 -6.20
C PHE A 184 7.94 11.74 -7.71
N ASP A 185 7.89 12.90 -8.40
CA ASP A 185 8.35 12.98 -9.81
C ASP A 185 9.83 12.62 -9.89
N ALA A 186 10.63 13.23 -9.00
CA ALA A 186 12.07 13.04 -8.95
C ALA A 186 12.44 11.58 -8.61
N MET A 187 11.73 10.96 -7.65
CA MET A 187 11.92 9.56 -7.29
C MET A 187 11.63 8.62 -8.46
N LEU A 188 10.50 8.85 -9.15
CA LEU A 188 10.12 8.00 -10.26
C LEU A 188 11.12 8.12 -11.41
N GLN A 189 11.53 9.34 -11.79
CA GLN A 189 12.53 9.55 -12.84
C GLN A 189 13.88 8.91 -12.47
N ALA A 190 14.34 9.07 -11.23
CA ALA A 190 15.54 8.39 -10.75
C ALA A 190 15.43 6.86 -10.80
N ALA A 191 14.22 6.31 -10.65
CA ALA A 191 13.99 4.87 -10.71
C ALA A 191 13.99 4.30 -12.13
N VAL A 192 13.34 4.99 -13.08
CA VAL A 192 13.12 4.49 -14.44
C VAL A 192 14.24 4.87 -15.41
N CYS A 193 14.96 5.96 -15.18
CA CYS A 193 16.05 6.43 -16.04
C CYS A 193 17.37 5.70 -15.78
N GLN A 194 17.37 4.36 -15.80
CA GLN A 194 18.52 3.55 -15.36
C GLN A 194 19.84 3.89 -16.04
N SER A 195 19.84 4.15 -17.35
CA SER A 195 21.06 4.47 -18.11
C SER A 195 21.65 5.83 -17.74
N HIS A 196 20.81 6.82 -17.44
CA HIS A 196 21.25 8.17 -17.07
C HIS A 196 21.83 8.16 -15.65
N ILE A 197 21.12 7.51 -14.72
CA ILE A 197 21.56 7.41 -13.32
C ILE A 197 22.78 6.50 -13.18
N GLY A 198 22.85 5.41 -13.95
CA GLY A 198 23.95 4.45 -13.94
C GLY A 198 23.79 3.30 -12.96
N TRP A 199 22.56 2.87 -12.67
CA TRP A 199 22.29 1.78 -11.72
C TRP A 199 22.89 0.45 -12.20
N ARG A 200 23.74 -0.17 -11.38
CA ARG A 200 24.28 -1.50 -11.67
C ARG A 200 23.24 -2.58 -11.41
N LYS A 201 23.30 -3.67 -12.17
CA LYS A 201 22.34 -4.78 -12.05
C LYS A 201 22.64 -5.65 -10.83
N GLU A 202 23.91 -5.72 -10.48
CA GLU A 202 24.50 -6.55 -9.42
C GLU A 202 24.66 -5.83 -8.08
N ALA A 203 24.34 -4.53 -8.00
CA ALA A 203 24.47 -3.75 -6.76
C ALA A 203 23.14 -3.62 -6.01
N LYS A 204 23.22 -3.43 -4.68
CA LYS A 204 22.06 -2.95 -3.91
C LYS A 204 21.84 -1.49 -4.27
N ARG A 205 20.66 -1.18 -4.80
CA ARG A 205 20.27 0.17 -5.21
C ARG A 205 19.54 0.86 -4.06
N LEU A 206 20.14 1.92 -3.54
CA LEU A 206 19.61 2.74 -2.47
C LEU A 206 19.30 4.13 -3.00
N LEU A 207 18.05 4.56 -2.86
CA LEU A 207 17.61 5.91 -3.17
C LEU A 207 17.38 6.66 -1.86
N LEU A 208 18.25 7.60 -1.53
CA LEU A 208 18.15 8.41 -0.33
C LEU A 208 17.42 9.72 -0.64
N VAL A 209 16.19 9.85 -0.14
CA VAL A 209 15.34 11.02 -0.35
C VAL A 209 15.45 11.93 0.86
N MET A 210 15.97 13.13 0.68
CA MET A 210 16.12 14.13 1.74
C MET A 210 15.16 15.29 1.51
N THR A 211 14.39 15.66 2.53
CA THR A 211 13.42 16.78 2.50
C THR A 211 12.98 17.17 3.91
N ASP A 212 12.46 18.38 4.06
CA ASP A 212 11.75 18.85 5.25
C ASP A 212 10.25 19.09 5.01
N GLN A 213 9.75 18.80 3.80
CA GLN A 213 8.35 18.95 3.40
C GLN A 213 7.70 17.67 2.87
N THR A 214 6.38 17.70 2.73
CA THR A 214 5.60 16.62 2.09
C THR A 214 5.77 16.64 0.58
N SER A 215 5.53 15.53 -0.10
CA SER A 215 5.47 15.50 -1.58
C SER A 215 4.04 15.66 -2.08
N HIS A 216 3.87 16.31 -3.21
CA HIS A 216 2.64 16.27 -4.00
C HIS A 216 2.27 14.84 -4.42
N LEU A 217 0.97 14.60 -4.53
CA LEU A 217 0.38 13.34 -4.97
C LEU A 217 -0.22 13.47 -6.38
N ALA A 218 -0.49 12.33 -7.03
CA ALA A 218 -1.29 12.32 -8.25
C ALA A 218 -2.61 13.09 -8.04
N LEU A 219 -3.06 13.78 -9.09
CA LEU A 219 -4.21 14.70 -9.12
C LEU A 219 -3.99 16.10 -8.51
N ASP A 220 -2.92 16.35 -7.74
CA ASP A 220 -2.60 17.71 -7.26
C ASP A 220 -2.29 18.66 -8.42
N SER A 221 -1.64 18.11 -9.46
CA SER A 221 -1.29 18.75 -10.74
C SER A 221 -2.49 19.32 -11.50
N LYS A 222 -3.71 18.87 -11.20
CA LYS A 222 -4.94 19.41 -11.77
C LYS A 222 -5.13 20.90 -11.47
N LEU A 223 -4.63 21.38 -10.33
CA LEU A 223 -4.65 22.80 -9.97
C LEU A 223 -3.82 23.66 -10.92
N ALA A 224 -2.78 23.09 -11.52
CA ALA A 224 -1.95 23.74 -12.53
C ALA A 224 -2.41 23.49 -13.97
N GLY A 225 -3.60 22.89 -14.16
CA GLY A 225 -4.12 22.55 -15.49
C GLY A 225 -3.43 21.34 -16.14
N ILE A 226 -2.64 20.58 -15.38
CA ILE A 226 -2.00 19.35 -15.86
C ILE A 226 -2.91 18.17 -15.52
N VAL A 227 -3.42 17.51 -16.54
CA VAL A 227 -4.41 16.42 -16.42
C VAL A 227 -4.00 15.15 -17.16
N ILE A 228 -2.76 15.10 -17.66
CA ILE A 228 -2.21 13.93 -18.35
C ILE A 228 -1.55 13.05 -17.31
N PRO A 229 -2.08 11.85 -17.01
CA PRO A 229 -1.50 10.97 -16.00
C PRO A 229 -0.03 10.66 -16.30
N HIS A 230 0.75 10.47 -15.25
CA HIS A 230 2.15 10.07 -15.41
C HIS A 230 2.23 8.70 -16.12
N ASP A 231 3.09 8.57 -17.13
CA ASP A 231 3.16 7.36 -17.98
C ASP A 231 4.10 6.26 -17.45
N GLY A 232 4.97 6.60 -16.49
CA GLY A 232 5.87 5.67 -15.83
C GLY A 232 7.18 5.45 -16.58
N ASN A 233 7.49 6.30 -17.58
CA ASN A 233 8.68 6.20 -18.41
C ASN A 233 9.72 7.29 -18.06
N CYS A 234 10.94 7.09 -18.58
CA CYS A 234 12.02 8.06 -18.44
C CYS A 234 11.85 9.24 -19.41
N HIS A 235 11.89 10.46 -18.88
CA HIS A 235 11.80 11.71 -19.65
C HIS A 235 12.89 12.71 -19.25
N LEU A 236 14.09 12.22 -18.99
CA LEU A 236 15.27 13.08 -18.84
C LEU A 236 15.82 13.47 -20.21
N LYS A 237 16.04 14.77 -20.40
CA LYS A 237 16.78 15.31 -21.54
C LYS A 237 17.75 16.35 -21.02
N ASP A 238 19.01 16.25 -21.41
CA ASP A 238 20.09 17.10 -20.89
C ASP A 238 20.11 17.13 -19.35
N ASN A 239 19.84 15.96 -18.75
CA ASN A 239 19.69 15.72 -17.31
C ASN A 239 18.52 16.41 -16.61
N VAL A 240 17.59 17.06 -17.33
CA VAL A 240 16.41 17.72 -16.76
C VAL A 240 15.14 16.93 -17.08
N TYR A 241 14.22 16.84 -16.11
CA TYR A 241 12.90 16.26 -16.34
C TYR A 241 12.01 17.20 -17.17
N VAL A 242 11.87 16.91 -18.47
CA VAL A 242 11.18 17.81 -19.40
C VAL A 242 9.66 17.71 -19.38
N LYS A 243 9.09 16.67 -18.75
CA LYS A 243 7.64 16.47 -18.67
C LYS A 243 7.01 17.04 -17.40
N ALA A 244 7.79 17.66 -16.51
CA ALA A 244 7.33 18.26 -15.25
C ALA A 244 6.08 19.16 -15.41
N THR A 245 6.02 19.93 -16.50
CA THR A 245 4.96 20.91 -16.79
C THR A 245 3.79 20.35 -17.60
N SER A 246 3.82 19.05 -17.94
CA SER A 246 2.83 18.44 -18.84
C SER A 246 2.25 17.12 -18.35
N MET A 247 2.89 16.44 -17.40
CA MET A 247 2.43 15.19 -16.79
C MET A 247 2.15 15.38 -15.31
N GLU A 248 1.14 14.69 -14.80
CA GLU A 248 0.81 14.65 -13.38
C GLU A 248 1.95 14.08 -12.54
N HIS A 249 1.90 14.28 -11.22
CA HIS A 249 2.74 13.51 -10.30
C HIS A 249 2.36 12.02 -10.37
N PRO A 250 3.29 11.08 -10.13
CA PRO A 250 2.96 9.66 -10.12
C PRO A 250 2.08 9.31 -8.94
N SER A 251 1.20 8.31 -9.14
CA SER A 251 0.47 7.72 -8.02
C SER A 251 1.41 6.87 -7.17
N LEU A 252 1.08 6.68 -5.88
CA LEU A 252 1.83 5.80 -4.98
C LEU A 252 1.93 4.36 -5.51
N GLY A 253 0.87 3.86 -6.16
CA GLY A 253 0.86 2.54 -6.78
C GLY A 253 1.85 2.43 -7.94
N GLN A 254 1.86 3.42 -8.84
CA GLN A 254 2.81 3.47 -9.96
C GLN A 254 4.25 3.62 -9.47
N LEU A 255 4.48 4.47 -8.47
CA LEU A 255 5.80 4.62 -7.85
C LEU A 255 6.26 3.31 -7.22
N SER A 256 5.38 2.65 -6.45
CA SER A 256 5.66 1.33 -5.86
C SER A 256 6.05 0.30 -6.92
N GLU A 257 5.28 0.21 -8.01
CA GLU A 257 5.54 -0.73 -9.11
C GLU A 257 6.93 -0.48 -9.69
N LYS A 258 7.27 0.78 -10.04
CA LYS A 258 8.57 1.10 -10.63
C LYS A 258 9.73 0.92 -9.66
N LEU A 259 9.57 1.16 -8.37
CA LEU A 259 10.62 0.87 -7.39
C LEU A 259 10.91 -0.64 -7.30
N ILE A 260 9.86 -1.47 -7.32
CA ILE A 260 9.98 -2.95 -7.28
C ILE A 260 10.58 -3.50 -8.58
N ASP A 261 10.07 -3.06 -9.73
CA ASP A 261 10.55 -3.48 -11.07
C ASP A 261 12.04 -3.19 -11.22
N ASN A 262 12.48 -2.04 -10.73
CA ASN A 262 13.85 -1.57 -10.83
C ASN A 262 14.72 -1.95 -9.61
N ASN A 263 14.23 -2.75 -8.67
CA ASN A 263 14.96 -3.22 -7.49
C ASN A 263 15.55 -2.08 -6.62
N ILE A 264 14.84 -0.96 -6.46
CA ILE A 264 15.31 0.21 -5.71
C ILE A 264 14.70 0.22 -4.31
N ASN A 265 15.56 0.35 -3.30
CA ASN A 265 15.14 0.52 -1.91
C ASN A 265 15.24 2.00 -1.54
N VAL A 266 14.19 2.55 -0.95
CA VAL A 266 14.11 3.98 -0.64
C VAL A 266 14.36 4.22 0.84
N ILE A 267 15.18 5.22 1.15
CA ILE A 267 15.38 5.74 2.49
C ILE A 267 14.84 7.16 2.51
N PHE A 268 13.70 7.37 3.17
CA PHE A 268 13.17 8.71 3.44
C PHE A 268 13.88 9.28 4.66
N ALA A 269 14.69 10.31 4.44
CA ALA A 269 15.41 11.07 5.45
C ALA A 269 14.73 12.43 5.61
N VAL A 270 13.76 12.50 6.53
CA VAL A 270 12.78 13.60 6.59
C VAL A 270 12.97 14.41 7.87
N GLN A 271 13.07 15.74 7.73
CA GLN A 271 13.19 16.63 8.88
C GLN A 271 11.83 17.00 9.47
N GLY A 272 11.79 17.35 10.75
CA GLY A 272 10.61 18.00 11.34
C GLY A 272 9.41 17.07 11.56
N SER A 273 8.22 17.65 11.61
CA SER A 273 6.95 16.97 11.89
C SER A 273 6.43 16.16 10.68
N GLN A 274 6.93 16.45 9.49
CA GLN A 274 6.58 15.82 8.22
C GLN A 274 7.02 14.35 8.17
N PHE A 275 7.96 13.94 9.03
CA PHE A 275 8.38 12.54 9.18
C PHE A 275 7.21 11.55 9.32
N HIS A 276 6.16 11.92 10.08
CA HIS A 276 5.02 11.04 10.30
C HIS A 276 4.24 10.76 9.01
N TRP A 277 4.16 11.74 8.11
CA TRP A 277 3.49 11.57 6.82
C TRP A 277 4.17 10.49 5.98
N TYR A 278 5.50 10.52 5.86
CA TYR A 278 6.25 9.49 5.14
C TYR A 278 6.20 8.12 5.83
N LYS A 279 6.10 8.10 7.16
CA LYS A 279 5.92 6.85 7.92
C LYS A 279 4.61 6.15 7.58
N ASP A 280 3.53 6.91 7.38
CA ASP A 280 2.22 6.39 7.03
C ASP A 280 2.17 5.83 5.59
N LEU A 281 3.10 6.24 4.72
CA LEU A 281 3.23 5.73 3.36
C LEU A 281 3.97 4.39 3.26
N LEU A 282 4.77 4.01 4.26
CA LEU A 282 5.60 2.80 4.22
C LEU A 282 4.83 1.49 3.89
N PRO A 283 3.59 1.26 4.39
CA PRO A 283 2.83 0.07 4.02
C PRO A 283 2.47 -0.01 2.54
N LEU A 284 2.44 1.13 1.84
CA LEU A 284 2.10 1.23 0.42
C LEU A 284 3.34 1.17 -0.48
N LEU A 285 4.54 1.35 0.09
CA LEU A 285 5.81 1.37 -0.63
C LEU A 285 6.74 0.29 -0.04
N PRO A 286 6.64 -0.98 -0.49
CA PRO A 286 7.50 -2.05 0.00
C PRO A 286 8.96 -1.79 -0.33
N GLY A 287 9.87 -2.18 0.57
CA GLY A 287 11.31 -1.92 0.41
C GLY A 287 11.73 -0.50 0.80
N THR A 288 10.84 0.27 1.43
CA THR A 288 11.14 1.62 1.91
C THR A 288 11.27 1.71 3.43
N VAL A 289 12.07 2.66 3.89
CA VAL A 289 12.25 2.97 5.31
C VAL A 289 12.26 4.48 5.51
N ALA A 290 11.52 4.96 6.51
CA ALA A 290 11.57 6.35 6.94
C ALA A 290 12.44 6.51 8.19
N ARG A 291 13.19 7.61 8.24
CA ARG A 291 13.98 8.07 9.39
C ARG A 291 13.86 9.58 9.52
N GLN A 292 13.78 10.03 10.77
CA GLN A 292 13.78 11.44 11.08
C GLN A 292 15.22 11.96 11.09
N ILE A 293 15.50 13.00 10.31
CA ILE A 293 16.80 13.67 10.35
C ILE A 293 16.78 14.82 11.34
N GLU A 294 17.87 14.95 12.09
CA GLU A 294 18.13 16.11 12.92
C GLU A 294 18.49 17.32 12.06
N SER A 295 18.45 18.52 12.65
CA SER A 295 18.93 19.72 11.98
C SER A 295 20.37 19.53 11.48
N GLN A 296 20.68 20.09 10.32
CA GLN A 296 21.98 19.93 9.65
C GLN A 296 22.35 18.49 9.27
N ALA A 297 21.38 17.55 9.25
CA ALA A 297 21.60 16.16 8.87
C ALA A 297 22.69 15.43 9.69
N ALA A 298 22.84 15.78 10.97
CA ALA A 298 23.90 15.27 11.85
C ALA A 298 23.90 13.73 11.98
N ASN A 299 22.71 13.12 12.04
CA ASN A 299 22.51 11.68 12.19
C ASN A 299 22.45 10.91 10.85
N LEU A 300 22.50 11.58 9.70
CA LEU A 300 22.25 10.96 8.38
C LEU A 300 23.14 9.74 8.11
N ASN A 301 24.40 9.81 8.53
CA ASN A 301 25.36 8.74 8.28
C ASN A 301 24.94 7.42 8.96
N ASP A 302 24.56 7.51 10.23
CA ASP A 302 24.17 6.33 11.00
C ASP A 302 22.83 5.79 10.49
N LEU A 303 21.91 6.68 10.11
CA LEU A 303 20.63 6.30 9.50
C LEU A 303 20.81 5.49 8.21
N VAL A 304 21.69 5.92 7.31
CA VAL A 304 21.92 5.20 6.04
C VAL A 304 22.60 3.86 6.30
N VAL A 305 23.59 3.81 7.21
CA VAL A 305 24.27 2.57 7.58
C VAL A 305 23.29 1.57 8.20
N GLU A 306 22.46 1.98 9.15
CA GLU A 306 21.44 1.12 9.77
C GLU A 306 20.40 0.66 8.75
N ALA A 307 19.95 1.55 7.87
CA ALA A 307 19.01 1.21 6.82
C ALA A 307 19.62 0.17 5.86
N TYR A 308 20.88 0.35 5.46
CA TYR A 308 21.58 -0.61 4.64
C TYR A 308 21.72 -1.97 5.35
N GLN A 309 22.19 -1.99 6.60
CA GLN A 309 22.33 -3.21 7.41
C GLN A 309 21.01 -3.95 7.57
N LYS A 310 19.90 -3.22 7.75
CA LYS A 310 18.56 -3.81 7.78
C LYS A 310 18.19 -4.42 6.42
N LEU A 311 18.45 -3.72 5.31
CA LEU A 311 18.12 -4.21 3.97
C LEU A 311 18.89 -5.46 3.57
N ILE A 312 20.17 -5.58 3.92
CA ILE A 312 20.97 -6.78 3.63
C ILE A 312 20.63 -7.96 4.53
N SER A 313 20.03 -7.71 5.70
CA SER A 313 19.65 -8.75 6.65
C SER A 313 18.20 -9.21 6.50
N GLU A 314 17.42 -8.59 5.62
CA GLU A 314 16.09 -9.04 5.24
C GLU A 314 16.14 -9.87 3.95
N VAL A 315 15.60 -11.09 3.99
CA VAL A 315 15.49 -11.99 2.83
C VAL A 315 14.03 -12.34 2.63
N LYS A 316 13.45 -11.89 1.52
CA LYS A 316 12.05 -12.09 1.12
C LYS A 316 11.99 -12.55 -0.33
N ILE A 317 10.93 -13.27 -0.70
CA ILE A 317 10.70 -13.71 -2.07
C ILE A 317 9.40 -13.12 -2.59
N GLN A 318 9.48 -12.58 -3.80
CA GLN A 318 8.36 -12.18 -4.61
C GLN A 318 8.16 -13.19 -5.75
N VAL A 319 6.89 -13.49 -6.06
CA VAL A 319 6.52 -14.34 -7.20
C VAL A 319 6.07 -13.43 -8.33
N ASP A 320 6.91 -13.30 -9.35
CA ASP A 320 6.60 -12.60 -10.58
C ASP A 320 6.09 -13.58 -11.64
N ASN A 321 5.42 -13.03 -12.64
CA ASN A 321 4.87 -13.79 -13.77
C ASN A 321 3.90 -14.92 -13.35
N GLN A 322 2.96 -14.62 -12.45
CA GLN A 322 1.99 -15.61 -11.96
C GLN A 322 1.16 -16.22 -13.11
N ILE A 323 0.95 -17.54 -13.03
CA ILE A 323 0.21 -18.32 -14.03
C ILE A 323 -1.21 -18.54 -13.51
N GLN A 324 -2.22 -18.24 -14.33
CA GLN A 324 -3.62 -18.47 -13.99
C GLN A 324 -3.89 -19.96 -13.68
N GLY A 325 -4.61 -20.21 -12.59
CA GLY A 325 -4.94 -21.57 -12.13
C GLY A 325 -3.88 -22.25 -11.26
N LEU A 326 -2.72 -21.61 -11.06
CA LEU A 326 -1.70 -22.04 -10.09
C LEU A 326 -1.67 -21.11 -8.88
N HIS A 327 -1.54 -21.69 -7.68
CA HIS A 327 -1.28 -20.94 -6.47
C HIS A 327 0.09 -21.30 -5.90
N PHE A 328 0.91 -20.27 -5.66
CA PHE A 328 2.21 -20.39 -5.01
C PHE A 328 2.07 -20.06 -3.53
N ASN A 329 2.50 -20.97 -2.68
CA ASN A 329 2.59 -20.75 -1.24
C ASN A 329 4.06 -20.86 -0.81
N ILE A 330 4.58 -19.79 -0.22
CA ILE A 330 5.98 -19.70 0.18
C ILE A 330 6.06 -19.70 1.70
N THR A 331 6.88 -20.60 2.24
CA THR A 331 7.21 -20.63 3.66
C THR A 331 8.70 -20.45 3.84
N ALA A 332 9.10 -19.35 4.49
CA ALA A 332 10.49 -19.09 4.84
C ALA A 332 10.86 -19.87 6.11
N ILE A 333 12.06 -20.45 6.10
CA ILE A 333 12.70 -21.17 7.21
C ILE A 333 14.00 -20.41 7.49
N CYS A 334 13.98 -19.64 8.56
CA CYS A 334 15.06 -18.73 8.91
C CYS A 334 16.20 -19.48 9.63
N PRO A 335 17.41 -18.89 9.73
CA PRO A 335 18.56 -19.54 10.36
C PRO A 335 18.38 -19.87 11.84
N ASP A 336 17.45 -19.20 12.52
CA ASP A 336 17.04 -19.46 13.91
C ASP A 336 16.06 -20.65 14.04
N GLY A 337 15.68 -21.28 12.91
CA GLY A 337 14.70 -22.37 12.85
C GLY A 337 13.24 -21.90 12.82
N SER A 338 12.99 -20.59 12.90
CA SER A 338 11.63 -20.06 12.82
C SER A 338 11.05 -20.24 11.42
N LYS A 339 9.76 -20.58 11.35
CA LYS A 339 9.00 -20.72 10.11
C LYS A 339 8.05 -19.53 9.96
N LYS A 340 8.14 -18.83 8.83
CA LYS A 340 7.29 -17.69 8.49
C LYS A 340 6.53 -18.00 7.22
N THR A 341 5.20 -17.97 7.28
CA THR A 341 4.34 -18.26 6.13
C THR A 341 4.01 -16.98 5.36
N GLY A 342 3.91 -17.08 4.04
CA GLY A 342 3.60 -15.95 3.16
C GLY A 342 4.82 -15.06 2.87
N MET A 343 4.57 -13.76 2.70
CA MET A 343 5.56 -12.80 2.20
C MET A 343 6.45 -12.15 3.29
N GLU A 344 6.31 -12.55 4.56
CA GLU A 344 7.09 -11.93 5.65
C GLU A 344 8.60 -12.14 5.53
N GLY A 345 9.02 -13.29 4.97
CA GLY A 345 10.42 -13.68 4.83
C GLY A 345 11.17 -13.80 6.17
N CYS A 346 12.49 -13.66 6.11
CA CYS A 346 13.38 -13.67 7.27
C CYS A 346 14.00 -12.30 7.50
N LYS A 347 14.17 -11.92 8.77
CA LYS A 347 14.79 -10.65 9.18
C LYS A 347 16.04 -10.94 10.02
N ASN A 348 16.97 -9.99 10.08
CA ASN A 348 18.21 -10.09 10.85
C ASN A 348 19.07 -11.31 10.47
N VAL A 349 19.08 -11.66 9.19
CA VAL A 349 19.90 -12.75 8.64
C VAL A 349 21.36 -12.28 8.58
N GLY A 350 22.25 -13.00 9.25
CA GLY A 350 23.68 -12.75 9.19
C GLY A 350 24.29 -13.06 7.82
N TYR A 351 25.44 -12.46 7.52
CA TYR A 351 26.18 -12.72 6.28
C TYR A 351 26.49 -14.21 6.09
N ASN A 352 26.43 -14.68 4.83
CA ASN A 352 26.68 -16.07 4.43
C ASN A 352 25.81 -17.12 5.16
N LYS A 353 24.75 -16.71 5.87
CA LYS A 353 23.76 -17.62 6.45
C LYS A 353 22.71 -17.93 5.39
N GLU A 354 22.47 -19.22 5.16
CA GLU A 354 21.45 -19.67 4.21
C GLU A 354 20.05 -19.51 4.81
N VAL A 355 19.16 -18.94 4.01
CA VAL A 355 17.71 -18.95 4.26
C VAL A 355 17.08 -19.95 3.32
N LEU A 356 16.24 -20.83 3.86
CA LEU A 356 15.57 -21.86 3.10
C LEU A 356 14.11 -21.47 2.89
N PHE A 357 13.62 -21.52 1.66
CA PHE A 357 12.24 -21.27 1.31
C PHE A 357 11.62 -22.56 0.78
N ASN A 358 10.60 -23.04 1.47
CA ASN A 358 9.76 -24.12 0.96
C ASN A 358 8.69 -23.52 0.06
N VAL A 359 8.79 -23.79 -1.24
CA VAL A 359 7.87 -23.29 -2.26
C VAL A 359 6.90 -24.41 -2.61
N SER A 360 5.63 -24.24 -2.25
CA SER A 360 4.54 -25.13 -2.63
C SER A 360 3.77 -24.54 -3.81
N ILE A 361 3.50 -25.37 -4.82
CA ILE A 361 2.73 -25.02 -6.01
C ILE A 361 1.54 -25.95 -6.07
N THR A 362 0.34 -25.38 -6.07
CA THR A 362 -0.93 -26.11 -6.15
C THR A 362 -1.65 -25.77 -7.45
N MET A 363 -2.17 -26.78 -8.13
CA MET A 363 -2.96 -26.62 -9.36
C MET A 363 -4.40 -27.05 -9.11
N LYS A 364 -5.35 -26.11 -9.14
CA LYS A 364 -6.76 -26.42 -8.86
C LYS A 364 -7.50 -27.01 -10.06
N GLY A 365 -7.22 -26.52 -11.26
CA GLY A 365 -7.87 -26.95 -12.49
C GLY A 365 -6.98 -26.79 -13.70
N CYS A 366 -7.44 -27.30 -14.84
CA CYS A 366 -6.78 -27.15 -16.13
C CYS A 366 -7.40 -26.00 -16.92
N HIS A 367 -6.60 -25.01 -17.29
CA HIS A 367 -6.99 -23.98 -18.25
C HIS A 367 -6.07 -24.12 -19.46
N THR A 368 -6.60 -24.68 -20.55
CA THR A 368 -5.83 -25.06 -21.76
C THR A 368 -5.60 -23.92 -22.75
N THR A 369 -5.96 -22.68 -22.41
CA THR A 369 -5.82 -21.53 -23.32
C THR A 369 -4.46 -20.86 -23.15
N GLY A 370 -3.47 -21.26 -23.97
CA GLY A 370 -2.35 -20.41 -24.41
C GLY A 370 -1.58 -19.61 -23.35
N GLY A 371 -1.48 -20.12 -22.11
CA GLY A 371 -0.89 -19.41 -20.98
C GLY A 371 0.64 -19.45 -20.93
N ARG A 372 1.21 -18.56 -20.11
CA ARG A 372 2.66 -18.52 -19.83
C ARG A 372 3.12 -19.83 -19.20
N LYS A 373 4.28 -20.33 -19.61
CA LYS A 373 4.82 -21.64 -19.18
C LYS A 373 5.80 -21.58 -18.00
N TYR A 374 6.05 -20.39 -17.46
CA TYR A 374 7.03 -20.21 -16.38
C TYR A 374 6.62 -19.11 -15.40
N ALA A 375 7.02 -19.27 -14.14
CA ALA A 375 6.94 -18.25 -13.09
C ALA A 375 8.37 -17.89 -12.63
N ILE A 376 8.56 -16.71 -12.05
CA ILE A 376 9.88 -16.25 -11.57
C ILE A 376 9.79 -16.02 -10.06
N LEU A 377 10.66 -16.69 -9.31
CA LEU A 377 10.87 -16.43 -7.89
C LEU A 377 12.04 -15.46 -7.74
N LYS A 378 11.72 -14.23 -7.34
CA LYS A 378 12.67 -13.13 -7.22
C LYS A 378 12.90 -12.82 -5.74
N PRO A 379 14.08 -13.12 -5.17
CA PRO A 379 14.41 -12.63 -3.85
C PRO A 379 14.58 -11.10 -3.90
N ILE A 380 13.88 -10.39 -3.01
CA ILE A 380 13.82 -8.92 -3.05
C ILE A 380 15.22 -8.35 -2.79
N GLY A 381 15.69 -7.53 -3.74
CA GLY A 381 17.01 -6.91 -3.69
C GLY A 381 18.17 -7.80 -4.13
N PHE A 382 17.94 -9.02 -4.62
CA PHE A 382 18.99 -9.87 -5.20
C PHE A 382 18.92 -9.80 -6.74
N ASN A 383 20.06 -10.01 -7.40
CA ASN A 383 20.18 -10.04 -8.86
C ASN A 383 19.83 -11.41 -9.46
N GLU A 384 20.17 -12.49 -8.74
CA GLU A 384 19.85 -13.85 -9.13
C GLU A 384 18.37 -14.17 -8.82
N THR A 385 17.73 -14.92 -9.71
CA THR A 385 16.34 -15.36 -9.58
C THR A 385 16.23 -16.86 -9.85
N ALA A 386 15.17 -17.49 -9.36
CA ALA A 386 14.84 -18.86 -9.73
C ALA A 386 13.68 -18.91 -10.70
N ILE A 387 13.87 -19.56 -11.86
CA ILE A 387 12.86 -19.72 -12.89
C ILE A 387 12.16 -21.07 -12.70
N VAL A 388 10.83 -21.05 -12.60
CA VAL A 388 10.01 -22.26 -12.43
C VAL A 388 9.24 -22.52 -13.73
N ASN A 389 9.68 -23.50 -14.51
CA ASN A 389 8.97 -23.98 -15.69
C ASN A 389 7.83 -24.91 -15.27
N VAL A 390 6.62 -24.66 -15.74
CA VAL A 390 5.43 -25.43 -15.39
C VAL A 390 4.87 -26.16 -16.59
N GLN A 391 4.76 -27.48 -16.48
CA GLN A 391 4.08 -28.33 -17.45
C GLN A 391 2.76 -28.85 -16.86
N GLN A 392 1.65 -28.42 -17.45
CA GLN A 392 0.31 -28.82 -17.03
C GLN A 392 -0.14 -30.06 -17.81
N SER A 393 -0.38 -31.16 -17.10
CA SER A 393 -0.82 -32.45 -17.67
C SER A 393 -2.33 -32.57 -17.52
N CYS A 394 -3.04 -32.06 -18.52
CA CYS A 394 -4.50 -31.95 -18.54
C CYS A 394 -5.18 -32.98 -19.45
N ALA A 395 -4.54 -33.31 -20.57
CA ALA A 395 -5.07 -34.22 -21.56
C ALA A 395 -4.50 -35.63 -21.35
N CYS A 396 -5.36 -36.62 -21.58
CA CYS A 396 -4.99 -38.01 -21.69
C CYS A 396 -4.30 -38.26 -23.06
N GLN A 397 -3.31 -39.14 -23.11
CA GLN A 397 -2.43 -39.34 -24.28
C GLN A 397 -3.11 -40.03 -25.48
N TYR A 398 -4.38 -40.44 -25.36
CA TYR A 398 -5.10 -41.11 -26.43
C TYR A 398 -5.59 -40.12 -27.52
N GLY A 399 -4.66 -39.73 -28.40
CA GLY A 399 -4.95 -38.80 -29.49
C GLY A 399 -4.25 -39.03 -30.83
N ASP A 400 -3.16 -39.82 -30.95
CA ASP A 400 -2.39 -39.73 -32.20
C ASP A 400 -1.60 -40.97 -32.69
N SER A 401 -2.05 -42.19 -32.40
CA SER A 401 -1.47 -43.35 -33.09
C SER A 401 -2.48 -44.47 -33.31
N THR A 402 -2.76 -44.72 -34.60
CA THR A 402 -3.58 -45.76 -35.23
C THR A 402 -5.07 -45.46 -35.39
N GLY A 403 -5.49 -45.36 -36.65
CA GLY A 403 -6.84 -45.02 -37.10
C GLY A 403 -7.89 -46.11 -36.85
N HIS A 404 -8.17 -46.42 -35.59
CA HIS A 404 -9.42 -47.05 -35.20
C HIS A 404 -10.27 -46.06 -34.41
N LYS A 405 -11.15 -45.34 -35.13
CA LYS A 405 -12.33 -44.71 -34.54
C LYS A 405 -13.19 -45.80 -33.89
N ARG A 406 -12.90 -46.15 -32.63
CA ARG A 406 -13.92 -46.71 -31.76
C ARG A 406 -14.76 -45.55 -31.27
N VAL A 407 -16.00 -45.53 -31.76
CA VAL A 407 -17.05 -44.59 -31.41
C VAL A 407 -17.13 -44.48 -29.88
N TRP A 408 -16.79 -43.31 -29.35
CA TRP A 408 -17.36 -42.85 -28.09
C TRP A 408 -18.85 -42.63 -28.36
N ALA A 409 -19.71 -43.43 -27.74
CA ALA A 409 -21.06 -42.96 -27.45
C ALA A 409 -20.91 -41.94 -26.32
N ASP A 410 -20.49 -40.74 -26.67
CA ASP A 410 -20.70 -39.57 -25.84
C ASP A 410 -22.03 -38.96 -26.24
N GLU A 411 -22.87 -38.64 -25.26
CA GLU A 411 -24.21 -38.07 -25.40
C GLU A 411 -24.15 -36.60 -25.84
N THR A 412 -23.42 -36.32 -26.92
CA THR A 412 -23.46 -35.05 -27.63
C THR A 412 -23.35 -35.33 -29.12
N SER A 413 -24.47 -35.74 -29.72
CA SER A 413 -24.63 -35.62 -31.17
C SER A 413 -25.66 -34.53 -31.44
N ASP A 414 -25.13 -33.41 -31.93
CA ASP A 414 -25.87 -32.47 -32.74
C ASP A 414 -26.74 -33.22 -33.75
N SER A 415 -28.00 -32.81 -33.76
CA SER A 415 -29.00 -33.03 -34.80
C SER A 415 -28.42 -33.29 -36.19
N LYS A 416 -28.34 -34.57 -36.56
CA LYS A 416 -28.68 -35.03 -37.91
C LYS A 416 -29.67 -36.16 -37.77
N GLN A 417 -30.92 -35.86 -38.11
CA GLN A 417 -31.95 -36.85 -38.37
C GLN A 417 -31.42 -37.87 -39.39
N SER A 418 -31.37 -39.13 -38.99
CA SER A 418 -31.48 -40.25 -39.93
C SER A 418 -32.96 -40.44 -40.25
N PRO A 419 -33.37 -40.55 -41.53
CA PRO A 419 -34.74 -40.85 -41.87
C PRO A 419 -35.00 -42.34 -41.62
N CYS A 420 -35.83 -42.66 -40.63
CA CYS A 420 -36.40 -44.00 -40.54
C CYS A 420 -37.48 -44.12 -41.63
N SER A 421 -37.11 -44.68 -42.78
CA SER A 421 -38.05 -45.40 -43.64
C SER A 421 -38.04 -46.85 -43.23
N ASP A 422 -38.99 -47.24 -42.39
CA ASP A 422 -39.91 -48.35 -42.67
C ASP A 422 -40.84 -48.59 -41.48
N ASN A 423 -42.10 -48.85 -41.82
CA ASN A 423 -43.24 -49.04 -40.94
C ASN A 423 -43.05 -50.22 -39.97
N ASN A 424 -42.65 -49.97 -38.71
CA ASN A 424 -43.15 -50.65 -37.50
C ASN A 424 -42.40 -50.24 -36.24
N CYS A 425 -42.66 -49.04 -35.72
CA CYS A 425 -42.43 -48.73 -34.31
C CYS A 425 -43.73 -48.26 -33.65
N SER A 426 -44.74 -49.13 -33.67
CA SER A 426 -45.84 -49.04 -32.70
C SER A 426 -45.34 -49.61 -31.37
N SER A 427 -44.64 -48.78 -30.60
CA SER A 427 -44.45 -49.04 -29.18
C SER A 427 -45.75 -48.67 -28.48
N ASN A 428 -46.47 -49.70 -28.03
CA ASN A 428 -47.61 -49.60 -27.14
C ASN A 428 -47.35 -48.55 -26.05
N ARG A 429 -48.31 -47.64 -25.89
CA ARG A 429 -48.44 -46.79 -24.71
C ARG A 429 -48.90 -47.66 -23.54
N ASP A 430 -47.99 -48.49 -23.04
CA ASP A 430 -48.18 -49.14 -21.75
C ASP A 430 -47.68 -48.19 -20.66
N THR A 431 -48.67 -47.56 -20.02
CA THR A 431 -48.57 -46.95 -18.70
C THR A 431 -47.78 -47.84 -17.73
N LEU A 432 -46.53 -47.48 -17.38
CA LEU A 432 -45.95 -47.46 -16.01
C LEU A 432 -44.42 -47.16 -16.02
N PRO A 433 -43.83 -46.55 -14.97
CA PRO A 433 -44.40 -45.60 -14.03
C PRO A 433 -43.56 -44.31 -13.99
N SER A 434 -44.17 -43.18 -14.32
CA SER A 434 -43.65 -41.83 -14.06
C SER A 434 -43.30 -41.56 -12.58
N GLU A 435 -43.63 -42.48 -11.66
CA GLU A 435 -43.20 -42.50 -10.26
C GLU A 435 -41.68 -42.66 -10.09
N LYS A 436 -40.98 -43.42 -10.97
CA LYS A 436 -39.52 -43.62 -10.84
C LYS A 436 -38.68 -42.36 -11.07
N CYS A 437 -39.30 -41.31 -11.61
CA CYS A 437 -38.70 -40.01 -11.86
C CYS A 437 -39.10 -38.96 -10.82
N ARG A 438 -39.67 -39.38 -9.68
CA ARG A 438 -40.00 -38.51 -8.55
C ARG A 438 -39.11 -38.87 -7.36
N GLN A 439 -38.65 -37.85 -6.63
CA GLN A 439 -37.89 -38.07 -5.40
C GLN A 439 -38.82 -38.43 -4.24
N HIS A 440 -40.00 -37.79 -4.15
CA HIS A 440 -41.03 -38.03 -3.14
C HIS A 440 -42.43 -38.03 -3.75
N GLN A 441 -43.38 -38.76 -3.13
CA GLN A 441 -44.79 -38.73 -3.52
C GLN A 441 -45.34 -37.30 -3.34
N GLY A 442 -45.88 -36.73 -4.42
CA GLY A 442 -46.40 -35.36 -4.46
C GLY A 442 -45.48 -34.32 -5.11
N GLN A 443 -44.19 -34.63 -5.34
CA GLN A 443 -43.30 -33.74 -6.08
C GLN A 443 -43.49 -33.88 -7.61
N PRO A 444 -43.24 -32.81 -8.40
CA PRO A 444 -43.26 -32.88 -9.86
C PRO A 444 -42.26 -33.90 -10.41
N ILE A 445 -42.57 -34.48 -11.56
CA ILE A 445 -41.66 -35.39 -12.28
C ILE A 445 -40.39 -34.62 -12.63
N CYS A 446 -39.22 -35.20 -12.32
CA CYS A 446 -37.90 -34.59 -12.54
C CYS A 446 -37.81 -33.16 -11.99
N SER A 447 -38.42 -32.92 -10.81
CA SER A 447 -38.47 -31.62 -10.13
C SER A 447 -39.02 -30.49 -11.00
N GLY A 448 -39.74 -30.81 -12.09
CA GLY A 448 -40.23 -29.85 -13.08
C GLY A 448 -39.16 -29.24 -13.98
N GLN A 449 -37.90 -29.67 -13.86
CA GLN A 449 -36.76 -29.14 -14.60
C GLN A 449 -36.17 -30.15 -15.61
N GLY A 450 -36.94 -31.18 -15.97
CA GLY A 450 -36.49 -32.24 -16.86
C GLY A 450 -37.61 -33.10 -17.40
N ASN A 451 -37.27 -33.92 -18.40
CA ASN A 451 -38.18 -34.89 -18.99
C ASN A 451 -37.87 -36.29 -18.47
N CYS A 452 -38.89 -37.05 -18.08
CA CYS A 452 -38.74 -38.45 -17.69
C CYS A 452 -38.86 -39.35 -18.93
N ILE A 453 -37.77 -40.00 -19.31
CA ILE A 453 -37.72 -40.92 -20.44
C ILE A 453 -37.21 -42.26 -19.90
N GLU A 454 -37.98 -43.33 -20.08
CA GLU A 454 -37.64 -44.70 -19.63
C GLU A 454 -37.28 -44.80 -18.12
N GLY A 455 -37.91 -43.96 -17.28
CA GLY A 455 -37.68 -43.98 -15.83
C GLY A 455 -36.40 -43.27 -15.37
N LYS A 456 -35.76 -42.48 -16.24
CA LYS A 456 -34.65 -41.57 -15.90
C LYS A 456 -35.00 -40.14 -16.26
N CYS A 457 -34.47 -39.20 -15.48
CA CYS A 457 -34.66 -37.77 -15.72
C CYS A 457 -33.55 -37.19 -16.60
N PHE A 458 -33.96 -36.46 -17.64
CA PHE A 458 -33.10 -35.68 -18.51
C PHE A 458 -33.34 -34.19 -18.27
N CYS A 459 -32.39 -33.52 -17.64
CA CYS A 459 -32.54 -32.14 -17.18
C CYS A 459 -32.49 -31.15 -18.35
N HIS A 460 -33.34 -30.12 -18.29
CA HIS A 460 -33.38 -29.08 -19.31
C HIS A 460 -32.11 -28.23 -19.25
N LYS A 461 -31.60 -27.86 -20.41
CA LYS A 461 -30.48 -26.91 -20.51
C LYS A 461 -31.04 -25.50 -20.32
N ASN A 462 -30.46 -24.75 -19.38
CA ASN A 462 -30.86 -23.38 -19.10
C ASN A 462 -29.75 -22.40 -19.51
N LYS A 463 -30.10 -21.15 -19.81
CA LYS A 463 -29.11 -20.10 -20.15
C LYS A 463 -28.35 -19.58 -18.92
N LEU A 464 -28.91 -19.79 -17.73
CA LEU A 464 -28.36 -19.33 -16.45
C LEU A 464 -27.30 -20.27 -15.87
N GLY A 465 -27.28 -21.53 -16.30
CA GLY A 465 -26.34 -22.54 -15.83
C GLY A 465 -26.88 -23.95 -16.02
N LYS A 466 -26.27 -24.93 -15.35
CA LYS A 466 -26.55 -26.35 -15.49
C LYS A 466 -27.48 -26.85 -14.38
N VAL A 467 -28.59 -27.47 -14.79
CA VAL A 467 -29.44 -28.28 -13.90
C VAL A 467 -28.96 -29.72 -13.94
N TYR A 468 -28.80 -30.35 -12.79
CA TYR A 468 -28.27 -31.71 -12.63
C TYR A 468 -28.88 -32.42 -11.43
N GLY A 469 -28.49 -33.67 -11.20
CA GLY A 469 -29.09 -34.53 -10.17
C GLY A 469 -29.95 -35.64 -10.77
N LYS A 470 -30.27 -36.66 -9.96
CA LYS A 470 -30.96 -37.88 -10.43
C LYS A 470 -32.38 -37.58 -10.88
N TYR A 471 -33.00 -36.56 -10.28
CA TYR A 471 -34.34 -36.07 -10.54
C TYR A 471 -34.32 -34.58 -10.92
N CYS A 472 -33.20 -34.06 -11.44
CA CYS A 472 -33.01 -32.65 -11.80
C CYS A 472 -33.31 -31.65 -10.67
N GLU A 473 -32.93 -32.05 -9.46
CA GLU A 473 -33.22 -31.37 -8.20
C GLU A 473 -32.15 -30.34 -7.80
N MET A 474 -31.01 -30.30 -8.50
CA MET A 474 -29.89 -29.40 -8.24
C MET A 474 -29.60 -28.51 -9.43
N ASP A 475 -29.03 -27.35 -9.15
CA ASP A 475 -28.51 -26.43 -10.14
C ASP A 475 -27.30 -25.68 -9.57
N ASP A 476 -26.53 -25.06 -10.46
CA ASP A 476 -25.30 -24.33 -10.14
C ASP A 476 -25.50 -22.79 -10.11
N PHE A 477 -26.74 -22.28 -10.10
CA PHE A 477 -27.03 -20.84 -10.25
C PHE A 477 -27.97 -20.25 -9.19
N SER A 478 -28.63 -21.08 -8.37
CA SER A 478 -29.62 -20.67 -7.37
C SER A 478 -29.05 -20.40 -5.97
N CYS A 479 -27.73 -20.34 -5.82
CA CYS A 479 -27.11 -19.98 -4.54
C CYS A 479 -27.17 -18.47 -4.24
N PRO A 480 -26.92 -18.05 -2.99
CA PRO A 480 -26.90 -16.63 -2.62
C PRO A 480 -25.86 -15.82 -3.43
N TYR A 481 -26.26 -14.63 -3.85
CA TYR A 481 -25.39 -13.65 -4.47
C TYR A 481 -24.93 -12.61 -3.45
N HIS A 482 -23.71 -12.12 -3.62
CA HIS A 482 -23.17 -10.97 -2.90
C HIS A 482 -22.46 -10.05 -3.89
N GLN A 483 -22.83 -8.77 -3.89
CA GLN A 483 -22.32 -7.76 -4.83
C GLN A 483 -22.37 -8.21 -6.31
N GLY A 484 -23.44 -8.92 -6.69
CA GLY A 484 -23.65 -9.39 -8.06
C GLY A 484 -22.94 -10.70 -8.43
N ASN A 485 -22.10 -11.25 -7.55
CA ASN A 485 -21.41 -12.53 -7.78
C ASN A 485 -22.07 -13.68 -6.99
N LEU A 486 -22.31 -14.80 -7.67
CA LEU A 486 -22.77 -16.04 -7.05
C LEU A 486 -21.71 -16.54 -6.04
N CYS A 487 -22.10 -16.82 -4.80
CA CYS A 487 -21.17 -17.21 -3.73
C CYS A 487 -19.96 -16.26 -3.57
N SER A 488 -20.20 -14.96 -3.80
CA SER A 488 -19.16 -13.92 -3.80
C SER A 488 -18.00 -14.15 -4.77
N GLY A 489 -18.13 -15.11 -5.71
CA GLY A 489 -17.02 -15.59 -6.55
C GLY A 489 -15.99 -16.47 -5.81
N ASN A 490 -16.25 -16.81 -4.54
CA ASN A 490 -15.31 -17.48 -3.64
C ASN A 490 -15.83 -18.85 -3.16
N GLY A 491 -16.79 -19.43 -3.87
CA GLY A 491 -17.31 -20.76 -3.57
C GLY A 491 -18.01 -21.37 -4.77
N GLU A 492 -18.22 -22.69 -4.68
CA GLU A 492 -19.02 -23.45 -5.64
C GLU A 492 -20.47 -23.55 -5.15
N CYS A 493 -21.42 -23.42 -6.06
CA CYS A 493 -22.83 -23.59 -5.76
C CYS A 493 -23.19 -25.08 -5.81
N GLU A 494 -23.52 -25.67 -4.66
CA GLU A 494 -23.97 -27.06 -4.56
C GLU A 494 -25.36 -27.09 -3.90
N GLY A 495 -26.41 -27.37 -4.69
CA GLY A 495 -27.77 -27.56 -4.18
C GLY A 495 -28.34 -26.34 -3.45
N GLY A 496 -28.12 -25.14 -3.99
CA GLY A 496 -28.61 -23.87 -3.43
C GLY A 496 -27.81 -23.35 -2.23
N LYS A 497 -26.69 -24.00 -1.87
CA LYS A 497 -25.77 -23.53 -0.82
C LYS A 497 -24.38 -23.29 -1.38
N CYS A 498 -23.72 -22.25 -0.88
CA CYS A 498 -22.34 -21.94 -1.23
C CYS A 498 -21.37 -22.80 -0.44
N LYS A 499 -20.56 -23.57 -1.16
CA LYS A 499 -19.42 -24.29 -0.61
C LYS A 499 -18.16 -23.47 -0.82
N CYS A 500 -17.70 -22.84 0.24
CA CYS A 500 -16.61 -21.88 0.16
C CYS A 500 -15.27 -22.53 -0.17
N PHE A 501 -14.49 -21.83 -0.98
CA PHE A 501 -13.10 -22.19 -1.23
C PHE A 501 -12.29 -22.07 0.07
N ALA A 502 -11.22 -22.86 0.17
CA ALA A 502 -10.33 -22.81 1.32
C ALA A 502 -9.83 -21.37 1.58
N GLY A 503 -9.97 -20.90 2.82
CA GLY A 503 -9.66 -19.52 3.19
C GLY A 503 -10.81 -18.53 3.03
N TRP A 504 -12.03 -19.01 2.76
CA TRP A 504 -13.27 -18.24 2.76
C TRP A 504 -14.32 -18.90 3.64
N GLU A 505 -15.13 -18.07 4.29
CA GLU A 505 -16.18 -18.44 5.23
C GLU A 505 -17.40 -17.50 5.08
N GLY A 506 -18.51 -17.86 5.73
CA GLY A 506 -19.80 -17.19 5.59
C GLY A 506 -20.75 -17.93 4.65
N ASP A 507 -22.05 -17.72 4.81
CA ASP A 507 -23.09 -18.42 4.05
C ASP A 507 -23.06 -18.06 2.55
N ARG A 508 -22.39 -16.96 2.18
CA ARG A 508 -22.17 -16.52 0.79
C ARG A 508 -20.69 -16.52 0.40
N CYS A 509 -19.80 -17.09 1.23
CA CYS A 509 -18.34 -17.06 1.04
C CYS A 509 -17.76 -15.65 0.92
N GLU A 510 -18.35 -14.71 1.63
CA GLU A 510 -18.04 -13.29 1.55
C GLU A 510 -16.85 -12.88 2.44
N CYS A 511 -16.45 -13.72 3.40
CA CYS A 511 -15.41 -13.40 4.39
C CYS A 511 -14.16 -14.24 4.15
N SER A 512 -12.98 -13.63 4.10
CA SER A 512 -11.73 -14.39 4.09
C SER A 512 -11.41 -14.91 5.50
N SER A 513 -10.98 -16.15 5.65
CA SER A 513 -10.53 -16.71 6.94
C SER A 513 -9.27 -16.01 7.49
N GLN A 514 -8.54 -15.25 6.67
CA GLN A 514 -7.43 -14.40 7.14
C GLN A 514 -7.91 -13.08 7.75
N SER A 515 -9.18 -12.72 7.54
CA SER A 515 -9.76 -11.47 8.00
C SER A 515 -9.79 -11.37 9.54
N ALA A 516 -9.87 -12.49 10.26
CA ALA A 516 -9.74 -12.52 11.72
C ALA A 516 -8.43 -11.89 12.23
N LYS A 517 -7.32 -12.00 11.46
CA LYS A 517 -6.05 -11.34 11.80
C LYS A 517 -6.13 -9.82 11.71
N GLN A 518 -7.00 -9.28 10.86
CA GLN A 518 -7.19 -7.85 10.68
C GLN A 518 -7.96 -7.20 11.84
N CYS A 519 -8.54 -8.00 12.73
CA CYS A 519 -9.25 -7.57 13.93
C CYS A 519 -8.40 -7.68 15.20
N LEU A 520 -7.14 -8.13 15.11
CA LEU A 520 -6.23 -8.24 16.25
C LEU A 520 -5.57 -6.88 16.53
N ASN A 521 -5.64 -6.43 17.78
CA ASN A 521 -4.89 -5.27 18.24
C ASN A 521 -3.42 -5.62 18.55
N SER A 522 -2.59 -4.62 18.89
CA SER A 522 -1.17 -4.81 19.24
C SER A 522 -0.90 -5.74 20.43
N LYS A 523 -1.92 -6.04 21.24
CA LYS A 523 -1.88 -6.97 22.38
C LYS A 523 -2.41 -8.36 22.03
N GLY A 524 -2.74 -8.62 20.76
CA GLY A 524 -3.28 -9.90 20.29
C GLY A 524 -4.75 -10.14 20.65
N GLN A 525 -5.50 -9.12 21.05
CA GLN A 525 -6.93 -9.25 21.38
C GLN A 525 -7.78 -8.94 20.15
N ILE A 526 -8.77 -9.80 19.88
CA ILE A 526 -9.76 -9.57 18.82
C ILE A 526 -10.69 -8.45 19.27
N CYS A 527 -10.74 -7.35 18.51
CA CYS A 527 -11.60 -6.19 18.77
C CYS A 527 -11.50 -5.68 20.21
N SER A 528 -10.28 -5.68 20.76
CA SER A 528 -9.98 -5.27 22.14
C SER A 528 -10.85 -5.95 23.21
N GLY A 529 -11.39 -7.14 22.92
CA GLY A 529 -12.31 -7.88 23.77
C GLY A 529 -13.71 -7.27 23.91
N ARG A 530 -14.02 -6.23 23.14
CA ARG A 530 -15.25 -5.41 23.24
C ARG A 530 -16.11 -5.47 21.99
N GLY A 531 -15.83 -6.41 21.10
CA GLY A 531 -16.53 -6.56 19.83
C GLY A 531 -16.36 -7.95 19.23
N LYS A 532 -17.12 -8.20 18.17
CA LYS A 532 -16.99 -9.39 17.33
C LYS A 532 -16.30 -9.00 16.03
N CYS A 533 -15.38 -9.84 15.56
CA CYS A 533 -14.79 -9.66 14.25
C CYS A 533 -15.72 -10.26 13.20
N VAL A 534 -16.21 -9.42 12.29
CA VAL A 534 -17.06 -9.82 11.17
C VAL A 534 -16.31 -9.45 9.89
N CYS A 535 -15.79 -10.47 9.19
CA CYS A 535 -15.11 -10.35 7.89
C CYS A 535 -13.97 -9.30 7.88
N GLY A 536 -13.18 -9.25 8.96
CA GLY A 536 -12.01 -8.36 9.10
C GLY A 536 -12.30 -6.98 9.64
N LYS A 537 -13.55 -6.71 10.01
CA LYS A 537 -13.97 -5.48 10.69
C LYS A 537 -14.50 -5.80 12.08
N CYS A 538 -14.14 -4.97 13.06
CA CYS A 538 -14.68 -5.10 14.40
C CYS A 538 -16.06 -4.44 14.50
N GLU A 539 -17.06 -5.22 14.90
CA GLU A 539 -18.36 -4.73 15.35
C GLU A 539 -18.37 -4.70 16.88
N CYS A 540 -18.37 -3.49 17.45
CA CYS A 540 -18.33 -3.31 18.88
C CYS A 540 -19.65 -3.76 19.51
N THR A 541 -19.58 -4.67 20.48
CA THR A 541 -20.75 -5.20 21.19
C THR A 541 -21.21 -4.24 22.28
N ASP A 542 -20.30 -3.42 22.83
CA ASP A 542 -20.65 -2.32 23.73
C ASP A 542 -20.92 -1.05 22.89
N PRO A 543 -22.14 -0.46 22.96
CA PRO A 543 -22.48 0.77 22.23
C PRO A 543 -21.59 1.98 22.56
N ARG A 544 -20.87 1.94 23.69
CA ARG A 544 -19.99 3.02 24.16
C ARG A 544 -18.54 2.85 23.71
N SER A 545 -18.22 1.70 23.12
CA SER A 545 -16.89 1.41 22.58
C SER A 545 -16.85 1.75 21.09
N PHE A 546 -15.81 2.45 20.66
CA PHE A 546 -15.58 2.82 19.26
C PHE A 546 -14.10 2.72 18.91
N GLY A 547 -13.77 2.92 17.64
CA GLY A 547 -12.42 2.71 17.10
C GLY A 547 -12.34 1.48 16.20
N ARG A 548 -11.23 1.34 15.47
CA ARG A 548 -11.04 0.29 14.46
C ARG A 548 -11.11 -1.11 15.07
N PHE A 549 -10.68 -1.22 16.32
CA PHE A 549 -10.61 -2.43 17.13
C PHE A 549 -11.44 -2.30 18.41
N CYS A 550 -12.45 -1.42 18.47
CA CYS A 550 -13.24 -1.14 19.68
C CYS A 550 -12.39 -0.75 20.91
N GLU A 551 -11.26 -0.09 20.67
CA GLU A 551 -10.22 0.22 21.63
C GLU A 551 -10.56 1.44 22.51
N TYR A 552 -11.38 2.35 22.00
CA TYR A 552 -11.78 3.55 22.74
C TYR A 552 -13.10 3.31 23.45
N CYS A 553 -13.06 3.26 24.77
CA CYS A 553 -14.28 3.38 25.58
C CYS A 553 -14.03 4.36 26.74
N PRO A 554 -14.28 5.67 26.54
CA PRO A 554 -14.04 6.70 27.54
C PRO A 554 -14.79 6.46 28.86
N THR A 555 -15.99 5.88 28.77
CA THR A 555 -16.86 5.60 29.93
C THR A 555 -16.66 4.21 30.54
N CYS A 556 -15.80 3.37 29.96
CA CYS A 556 -15.49 2.05 30.52
C CYS A 556 -14.24 2.06 31.40
N ASN A 557 -13.60 3.22 31.57
CA ASN A 557 -12.35 3.31 32.32
C ASN A 557 -12.64 3.23 33.83
N LYS A 558 -12.52 2.02 34.38
CA LYS A 558 -12.44 1.76 35.82
C LYS A 558 -11.04 1.98 36.39
N GLY A 559 -10.15 2.66 35.66
CA GLY A 559 -8.76 2.84 36.07
C GLY A 559 -8.57 3.46 37.47
N CYS A 560 -9.52 4.27 37.96
CA CYS A 560 -9.48 4.77 39.34
C CYS A 560 -9.93 3.73 40.38
N GLU A 561 -10.92 2.87 40.09
CA GLU A 561 -11.36 1.81 41.01
C GLU A 561 -10.36 0.64 41.06
N GLU A 562 -9.78 0.26 39.92
CA GLU A 562 -8.82 -0.85 39.83
C GLU A 562 -7.46 -0.50 40.46
N ASN A 563 -7.04 0.77 40.40
CA ASN A 563 -5.76 1.22 40.95
C ASN A 563 -5.86 1.82 42.36
N TRP A 564 -7.06 1.99 42.93
CA TRP A 564 -7.25 2.51 44.30
C TRP A 564 -6.51 1.65 45.34
N ASN A 565 -6.49 0.34 45.10
CA ASN A 565 -5.86 -0.65 45.99
C ASN A 565 -4.33 -0.52 46.00
N CYS A 566 -3.71 -0.08 44.89
CA CYS A 566 -2.25 0.17 44.84
C CYS A 566 -1.86 1.37 45.70
N VAL A 567 -2.70 2.41 45.80
CA VAL A 567 -2.46 3.58 46.67
C VAL A 567 -2.50 3.18 48.14
N GLN A 568 -3.46 2.34 48.53
CA GLN A 568 -3.54 1.81 49.90
C GLN A 568 -2.36 0.92 50.30
N CYS A 569 -1.77 0.18 49.34
CA CYS A 569 -0.64 -0.69 49.65
C CYS A 569 0.62 0.08 50.07
N TYR A 570 0.90 1.23 49.44
CA TYR A 570 2.06 2.06 49.79
C TYR A 570 1.85 2.92 51.05
N HIS A 571 0.60 3.11 51.49
CA HIS A 571 0.25 4.07 52.56
C HIS A 571 0.02 3.44 53.94
N SER A 572 0.18 2.11 54.05
CA SER A 572 0.04 1.40 55.31
C SER A 572 1.32 1.51 56.15
N ASN A 573 1.34 2.46 57.09
CA ASN A 573 2.50 2.85 57.91
C ASN A 573 3.04 1.78 58.90
N ASN A 574 2.78 0.49 58.69
CA ASN A 574 3.33 -0.61 59.51
C ASN A 574 3.19 -1.96 58.81
N VAL A 575 3.93 -2.18 57.73
CA VAL A 575 3.88 -3.46 57.00
C VAL A 575 5.28 -4.02 56.72
N SER A 576 5.44 -5.33 56.93
CA SER A 576 6.68 -6.09 56.75
C SER A 576 7.19 -6.07 55.29
N GLN A 577 8.52 -6.14 55.13
CA GLN A 577 9.24 -6.07 53.84
C GLN A 577 8.70 -7.01 52.74
N VAL A 578 8.15 -8.16 53.11
CA VAL A 578 7.59 -9.16 52.18
C VAL A 578 6.36 -8.63 51.42
N ILE A 579 5.52 -7.82 52.07
CA ILE A 579 4.32 -7.26 51.44
C ILE A 579 4.67 -6.07 50.54
N LEU A 580 5.74 -5.34 50.89
CA LEU A 580 6.25 -4.26 50.06
C LEU A 580 6.79 -4.79 48.73
N ASP A 581 7.59 -5.87 48.77
CA ASP A 581 8.11 -6.53 47.58
C ASP A 581 6.96 -7.03 46.67
N GLN A 582 5.94 -7.66 47.25
CA GLN A 582 4.79 -8.16 46.50
C GLN A 582 3.95 -7.03 45.85
N CYS A 583 3.90 -5.85 46.47
CA CYS A 583 3.25 -4.68 45.88
C CYS A 583 4.07 -4.01 44.78
N THR A 584 5.41 -3.95 44.88
CA THR A 584 6.26 -3.51 43.78
C THR A 584 6.17 -4.40 42.54
N THR A 585 5.98 -5.71 42.72
CA THR A 585 5.81 -6.63 41.58
C THR A 585 4.43 -6.52 40.93
N SER A 586 3.40 -6.18 41.71
CA SER A 586 2.00 -6.14 41.24
C SER A 586 1.55 -4.77 40.71
N CYS A 587 2.12 -3.68 41.23
CA CYS A 587 1.82 -2.30 40.86
C CYS A 587 3.05 -1.66 40.17
N SER A 588 3.26 -1.95 38.88
CA SER A 588 4.48 -1.60 38.13
C SER A 588 4.52 -0.19 37.53
N TYR A 589 3.53 0.66 37.82
CA TYR A 589 3.53 2.04 37.35
C TYR A 589 4.42 2.91 38.24
N LEU A 590 5.25 3.76 37.61
CA LEU A 590 6.08 4.74 38.31
C LEU A 590 5.17 5.73 39.04
N LEU A 591 4.99 5.55 40.35
CA LEU A 591 4.38 6.52 41.25
C LEU A 591 5.34 7.72 41.32
N HIS A 592 5.17 8.68 40.44
CA HIS A 592 5.75 10.00 40.63
C HIS A 592 5.02 10.65 41.79
N TYR A 593 5.71 10.83 42.91
CA TYR A 593 5.27 11.73 43.96
C TYR A 593 5.36 13.14 43.38
N ILE A 594 4.25 13.63 42.85
CA ILE A 594 4.06 15.08 42.80
C ILE A 594 3.73 15.42 44.23
N ASP A 595 4.69 16.04 44.91
CA ASP A 595 4.36 16.79 46.10
C ASP A 595 3.37 17.85 45.63
N ASN A 596 2.08 17.55 45.74
CA ASN A 596 1.12 18.62 45.87
C ASN A 596 1.38 19.18 47.28
N THR A 597 2.45 19.96 47.40
CA THR A 597 2.21 21.34 47.79
C THR A 597 1.09 21.77 46.87
N SER A 598 -0.13 21.63 47.37
CA SER A 598 -1.22 22.37 46.84
C SER A 598 -0.79 23.82 47.03
N ASP A 599 -0.13 24.35 46.02
CA ASP A 599 -0.38 25.67 45.50
C ASP A 599 -1.82 25.67 44.92
N CYS A 600 -2.79 25.16 45.68
CA CYS A 600 -3.97 25.94 45.98
C CYS A 600 -3.49 27.21 46.66
N PHE A 601 -2.93 28.13 45.87
CA PHE A 601 -2.93 29.55 46.17
C PHE A 601 -4.37 30.04 46.09
N SER A 602 -5.20 29.55 47.01
CA SER A 602 -6.49 30.13 47.32
C SER A 602 -6.24 31.49 47.96
N GLY A 603 -6.37 32.52 47.13
CA GLY A 603 -7.37 33.56 47.38
C GLY A 603 -7.18 34.41 48.63
N ARG A 604 -6.32 35.44 48.54
CA ARG A 604 -6.65 36.80 49.02
C ARG A 604 -5.61 37.85 48.66
N ASN A 605 -4.33 37.49 48.59
CA ASN A 605 -3.25 38.48 48.42
C ASN A 605 -2.96 38.85 46.96
N TYR A 606 -3.06 37.92 46.00
CA TYR A 606 -2.82 38.24 44.58
C TYR A 606 -3.95 39.05 43.95
N PHE A 607 -5.22 38.83 44.33
CA PHE A 607 -6.31 39.70 43.87
C PHE A 607 -6.15 41.13 44.41
N ARG A 608 -5.63 41.28 45.64
CA ARG A 608 -5.26 42.59 46.20
C ARG A 608 -4.08 43.21 45.44
N VAL A 609 -3.01 42.47 45.17
CA VAL A 609 -1.85 42.97 44.43
C VAL A 609 -2.22 43.32 42.99
N PHE A 610 -2.98 42.46 42.30
CA PHE A 610 -3.49 42.73 40.96
C PHE A 610 -4.44 43.93 40.95
N SER A 611 -5.36 44.04 41.91
CA SER A 611 -6.24 45.22 42.02
C SER A 611 -5.44 46.49 42.31
N ILE A 612 -4.40 46.43 43.15
CA ILE A 612 -3.52 47.57 43.43
C ILE A 612 -2.76 47.97 42.16
N ILE A 613 -2.21 47.02 41.40
CA ILE A 613 -1.48 47.31 40.15
C ILE A 613 -2.44 47.91 39.10
N VAL A 614 -3.65 47.39 38.97
CA VAL A 614 -4.67 47.93 38.05
C VAL A 614 -5.11 49.33 38.48
N ILE A 615 -5.30 49.59 39.77
CA ILE A 615 -5.65 50.92 40.29
C ILE A 615 -4.49 51.90 40.08
N VAL A 616 -3.25 51.51 40.37
CA VAL A 616 -2.06 52.36 40.21
C VAL A 616 -1.83 52.69 38.73
N THR A 617 -1.94 51.70 37.83
CA THR A 617 -1.80 51.95 36.38
C THR A 617 -2.93 52.84 35.84
N PHE A 618 -4.16 52.67 36.33
CA PHE A 618 -5.28 53.54 35.97
C PHE A 618 -5.11 54.98 36.50
N LEU A 619 -4.62 55.15 37.74
CA LEU A 619 -4.36 56.47 38.33
C LEU A 619 -3.20 57.18 37.63
N ILE A 620 -2.14 56.46 37.25
CA ILE A 620 -1.03 57.01 36.44
C ILE A 620 -1.57 57.43 35.06
N GLY A 621 -2.40 56.62 34.43
CA GLY A 621 -3.07 56.97 33.17
C GLY A 621 -3.93 58.24 33.28
N LEU A 622 -4.73 58.36 34.33
CA LEU A 622 -5.53 59.55 34.60
C LEU A 622 -4.66 60.79 34.88
N LEU A 623 -3.57 60.64 35.61
CA LEU A 623 -2.63 61.72 35.88
C LEU A 623 -1.98 62.22 34.58
N VAL A 624 -1.58 61.29 33.68
CA VAL A 624 -1.04 61.64 32.36
C VAL A 624 -2.09 62.36 31.52
N VAL A 625 -3.34 61.91 31.51
CA VAL A 625 -4.44 62.60 30.80
C VAL A 625 -4.72 63.98 31.39
N LEU A 626 -4.66 64.16 32.71
CA LEU A 626 -4.83 65.46 33.35
C LEU A 626 -3.65 66.40 33.05
N ILE A 627 -2.42 65.89 33.03
CA ILE A 627 -1.23 66.66 32.61
C ILE A 627 -1.36 67.08 31.15
N ILE A 628 -1.75 66.16 30.25
CA ILE A 628 -2.00 66.48 28.84
C ILE A 628 -3.12 67.52 28.71
N ARG A 629 -4.22 67.38 29.48
CA ARG A 629 -5.33 68.34 29.50
C ARG A 629 -4.87 69.72 30.03
N GLN A 630 -3.98 69.75 31.03
CA GLN A 630 -3.46 70.98 31.61
C GLN A 630 -2.44 71.65 30.67
N ILE A 631 -1.65 70.88 29.92
CA ILE A 631 -0.80 71.36 28.82
C ILE A 631 -1.64 71.93 27.67
N ILE A 632 -2.76 71.29 27.31
CA ILE A 632 -3.69 71.80 26.28
C ILE A 632 -4.38 73.08 26.76
N LEU A 633 -4.79 73.16 28.04
CA LEU A 633 -5.42 74.35 28.61
C LEU A 633 -4.42 75.50 28.79
N GLN A 634 -3.17 75.24 29.20
CA GLN A 634 -2.09 76.23 29.23
C GLN A 634 -1.63 76.66 27.84
N GLY A 635 -1.67 75.74 26.86
CA GLY A 635 -1.40 76.01 25.44
C GLY A 635 -2.47 76.88 24.76
N SER A 636 -3.68 76.95 25.33
CA SER A 636 -4.75 77.85 24.86
C SER A 636 -4.68 79.27 25.44
N SER A 637 -3.82 79.51 26.45
CA SER A 637 -3.68 80.82 27.10
C SER A 637 -2.48 81.65 26.60
N ASN A 638 -1.61 81.08 25.75
CA ASN A 638 -0.46 81.77 25.17
C ASN A 638 -0.41 81.64 23.65
N LYS A 639 -1.31 82.37 22.95
CA LYS A 639 -1.02 83.09 21.69
C LYS A 639 -2.25 83.86 21.20
N ILE A 640 -2.44 85.06 21.74
CA ILE A 640 -3.09 86.18 21.05
C ILE A 640 -2.08 87.34 21.01
N LYS A 641 -1.98 88.00 19.84
CA LYS A 641 -1.11 89.12 19.40
C LYS A 641 0.24 88.68 18.80
N SER A 642 0.69 89.10 17.61
CA SER A 642 0.26 90.13 16.65
C SER A 642 1.00 89.94 15.31
N SER A 643 0.37 90.40 14.21
CA SER A 643 0.86 91.03 12.95
C SER A 643 2.31 90.79 12.48
N SER A 644 2.69 90.80 11.19
CA SER A 644 2.13 91.35 9.94
C SER A 644 3.06 90.91 8.78
N ASP A 645 2.54 90.97 7.56
CA ASP A 645 3.25 91.10 6.26
C ASP A 645 4.01 89.89 5.67
N TYR A 646 3.51 89.36 4.54
CA TYR A 646 3.98 89.77 3.21
C TYR A 646 3.09 89.25 2.07
N ARG A 647 3.19 89.97 0.95
CA ARG A 647 2.30 90.03 -0.21
C ARG A 647 2.26 88.80 -1.13
N VAL A 648 1.14 88.75 -1.83
CA VAL A 648 0.78 88.04 -3.07
C VAL A 648 1.84 88.10 -4.19
N SER A 649 1.99 86.99 -4.92
CA SER A 649 2.05 87.02 -6.40
C SER A 649 1.53 85.71 -6.99
N ALA A 650 0.70 85.84 -8.03
CA ALA A 650 0.13 84.77 -8.84
C ALA A 650 0.83 84.76 -10.20
N THR A 651 1.07 83.59 -10.81
CA THR A 651 0.71 83.28 -12.22
C THR A 651 1.18 81.90 -12.73
N LYS A 652 0.24 81.22 -13.42
CA LYS A 652 0.31 80.33 -14.61
C LYS A 652 0.99 78.94 -14.53
N LYS A 653 0.22 77.84 -14.69
CA LYS A 653 -0.24 77.11 -15.93
C LYS A 653 0.76 75.99 -16.31
N ASP A 654 0.39 74.76 -16.69
CA ASP A 654 -0.82 74.22 -17.32
C ASP A 654 -1.03 72.70 -17.04
N LYS A 655 -2.20 72.24 -17.47
CA LYS A 655 -2.88 70.92 -17.36
C LYS A 655 -2.09 69.67 -17.79
N MET A 656 -2.39 68.51 -17.15
CA MET A 656 -2.79 67.30 -17.91
C MET A 656 -3.55 66.26 -17.06
N PHE A 657 -4.56 65.66 -17.69
CA PHE A 657 -5.49 64.63 -17.24
C PHE A 657 -4.82 63.32 -16.82
N LEU A 658 -5.40 62.61 -15.83
CA LEU A 658 -5.41 61.14 -15.72
C LEU A 658 -6.68 60.69 -14.95
N PRO A 659 -7.36 59.62 -15.38
CA PRO A 659 -8.67 59.21 -14.87
C PRO A 659 -8.57 58.36 -13.60
N THR A 660 -9.60 58.49 -12.75
CA THR A 660 -9.86 57.66 -11.59
C THR A 660 -10.23 56.24 -12.03
N VAL A 661 -9.42 55.24 -11.65
CA VAL A 661 -9.80 53.83 -11.68
C VAL A 661 -9.88 53.33 -10.23
N CYS A 662 -11.09 52.92 -9.84
CA CYS A 662 -11.38 52.29 -8.56
C CYS A 662 -10.56 51.01 -8.37
N THR A 663 -9.73 50.97 -7.32
CA THR A 663 -9.26 49.72 -6.73
C THR A 663 -10.35 49.14 -5.84
N ARG A 664 -11.12 48.18 -6.35
CA ARG A 664 -11.91 47.27 -5.50
C ARG A 664 -10.97 46.17 -5.01
N THR A 665 -10.47 46.33 -3.80
CA THR A 665 -9.89 45.24 -3.01
C THR A 665 -11.03 44.33 -2.56
N VAL A 666 -11.09 43.10 -3.09
CA VAL A 666 -12.02 42.07 -2.58
C VAL A 666 -11.30 41.32 -1.46
N THR A 667 -11.66 41.63 -0.22
CA THR A 667 -11.31 40.85 0.97
C THR A 667 -12.30 39.69 1.10
N TYR A 668 -11.82 38.44 0.99
CA TYR A 668 -12.61 37.28 1.39
C TYR A 668 -12.64 37.18 2.92
N ARG A 669 -13.84 37.34 3.49
CA ARG A 669 -14.15 37.06 4.90
C ARG A 669 -14.53 35.58 5.00
N ARG A 670 -13.83 34.80 5.83
CA ARG A 670 -14.26 33.44 6.21
C ARG A 670 -15.43 33.56 7.19
N ASP A 671 -16.65 33.44 6.68
CA ASP A 671 -17.78 33.06 7.53
C ASP A 671 -17.78 31.53 7.72
N LYS A 672 -18.18 31.09 8.92
CA LYS A 672 -18.23 29.69 9.35
C LYS A 672 -19.00 28.81 8.36
N PRO A 673 -18.64 27.52 8.18
CA PRO A 673 -19.46 26.61 7.39
C PRO A 673 -20.76 26.28 8.15
N GLU A 674 -21.90 26.57 7.53
CA GLU A 674 -23.18 25.95 7.90
C GLU A 674 -23.17 24.47 7.48
N GLU A 675 -23.73 23.62 8.34
CA GLU A 675 -23.89 22.19 8.10
C GLU A 675 -24.76 21.94 6.85
N ILE A 676 -24.17 21.35 5.82
CA ILE A 676 -24.92 20.84 4.67
C ILE A 676 -25.46 19.47 5.06
N ASN A 677 -26.73 19.39 5.45
CA ASN A 677 -27.46 18.13 5.53
C ASN A 677 -27.80 17.66 4.10
N ILE A 678 -27.14 16.60 3.65
CA ILE A 678 -27.45 15.93 2.39
C ILE A 678 -28.48 14.83 2.67
N ASP A 679 -29.73 15.07 2.32
CA ASP A 679 -30.78 14.03 2.30
C ASP A 679 -30.67 13.23 0.99
N ILE A 680 -30.15 12.01 1.08
CA ILE A 680 -30.00 11.11 -0.07
C ILE A 680 -31.36 10.45 -0.33
N SER A 681 -32.21 11.14 -1.09
CA SER A 681 -33.37 10.51 -1.71
C SER A 681 -32.92 9.61 -2.88
N LYS A 682 -33.47 8.40 -2.91
CA LYS A 682 -33.16 7.28 -3.81
C LYS A 682 -33.10 7.69 -5.30
N LEU A 683 -31.91 7.63 -5.90
CA LEU A 683 -31.74 7.63 -7.36
C LEU A 683 -32.18 6.28 -7.94
N ARG A 684 -33.17 6.32 -8.83
CA ARG A 684 -33.64 5.17 -9.62
C ARG A 684 -32.65 4.90 -10.77
N LEU A 685 -32.27 3.63 -10.93
CA LEU A 685 -31.55 3.14 -12.11
C LEU A 685 -32.45 3.28 -13.35
N ASN A 686 -32.10 4.20 -14.26
CA ASN A 686 -32.10 4.04 -15.72
C ASN A 686 -32.15 5.41 -16.40
N GLU A 687 -31.00 6.05 -16.62
CA GLU A 687 -30.83 6.92 -17.79
C GLU A 687 -29.42 6.73 -18.36
N THR A 688 -29.39 6.39 -19.64
CA THR A 688 -28.22 6.09 -20.47
C THR A 688 -27.58 7.39 -20.93
N PHE A 689 -26.28 7.57 -20.69
CA PHE A 689 -25.51 8.70 -21.21
C PHE A 689 -25.33 8.55 -22.72
N LYS A 690 -25.89 9.49 -23.49
CA LYS A 690 -25.46 9.79 -24.87
C LYS A 690 -24.53 10.99 -24.82
N CYS A 691 -23.28 10.80 -25.25
CA CYS A 691 -22.41 11.90 -25.62
C CYS A 691 -22.67 12.25 -27.09
N GLU A 692 -22.88 13.53 -27.38
CA GLU A 692 -22.66 14.09 -28.72
C GLU A 692 -21.41 14.95 -28.69
N PHE A 693 -20.71 14.94 -29.82
CA PHE A 693 -19.29 15.25 -30.07
C PHE A 693 -18.79 16.62 -29.60
#